data_AF-A0A419HTH1-F1
#
_entry.id   AF-A0A419HTH1-F1
#
_cell.length_a   1.000
_cell.length_b   1.000
_cell.length_c   1.000
_cell.angle_alpha   90.00
_cell.angle_beta   90.00
_cell.angle_gamma   90.00
#
_symmetry.space_group_name_H-M   'P 1'
#
loop_
_entity.id
_entity.type
_entity.pdbx_description
1 polymer ?
#
loop_
_entity_poly.entity_id
_entity_poly.type
_entity_poly.pdbx_seq_one_letter_code
_entity_poly.pdbx_strand_id
1 'polypeptide(L)'
;MQTHGGQSAQDAITSPERHFLISVQVDWARNGSQHPLSEMAPYISTITVDRALRGSAPEELLLIEGSSAAELSFTAAGEYAGMPLTAIFSPLQGASPFFLTDPEGVDISYQVGVETVLGTVWYQQLRGQVRTIEIDRSAGTIEVTALDYAEALRRPIQLPTWALSEEHVGWGKVDAQLCRSHWVIDHCLRLSNASPSPWRPNLREETQLPPESTQGPQLFVSGNGSILPTLGWCDNPQAISLPGDGTTMFTATGPLHPKATPETPRPLALAGLGLPISWVQGEPGHRGILKYWAADRDGIVATAVHYGGFTLNTNGPAADAYRSIERHQVLGYRTGDRLEMQYWLEKGRVRVEIHNWNAGKVEMTSSWVEVPAGMGNVEVFAQWDNSAQSGGRIYLRAGTNSNGGLTSYGASLSTGQYDQFQGRIQVGHALSLSDINLASRQYRDAGINPQESRRPARYPAVLDQGVNKLTFTPEHTARDAWDIVTEVASAEFGSVFFDENGTFRFWNQATVRDKATRPVRTITLDDAQDLKLTRSLDSVRNIYTADIGRRRAVFTQRMIEARDPDEYVVAGQSFRHFRIWRDDVLSPFPERVNAYATNGASNAGVWNDSVGHGYVAQLWKDGRWQEPGNSGGVYVYCYFEAAGRLVVRIGNGYSEPIRLTTDSGQPALRIAGTRVLDSGTQPLIVRDQPSIDRYQGRNLSLFGPWYQDAPATSAMLSGLLERTRRPSATTDAITIAGDPRLQLGDAVTLEDPEGIGENAVVQIYGIRRTFDRDSGLTDTLTVELTRPPSAGTWDTGPHFFDTSITWS
;
A
#
# COMPACT_ATOMS: atom_id res chain seq x y z
N MET A 1 19.72 17.04 -4.20
CA MET A 1 20.22 17.70 -5.42
C MET A 1 20.58 16.66 -6.46
N GLN A 2 20.23 16.90 -7.73
CA GLN A 2 20.69 16.09 -8.87
C GLN A 2 22.16 16.41 -9.18
N THR A 3 23.05 15.44 -9.07
CA THR A 3 24.52 15.66 -9.15
C THR A 3 25.14 15.23 -10.48
N HIS A 4 24.36 14.69 -11.41
CA HIS A 4 24.88 14.34 -12.74
C HIS A 4 25.25 15.60 -13.53
N GLY A 5 26.27 15.48 -14.40
CA GLY A 5 26.89 16.62 -15.11
C GLY A 5 28.16 17.17 -14.46
N GLY A 6 28.44 16.82 -13.20
CA GLY A 6 29.70 17.14 -12.53
C GLY A 6 30.02 18.65 -12.46
N GLN A 7 31.30 18.98 -12.44
CA GLN A 7 31.77 20.36 -12.30
C GLN A 7 31.35 21.25 -13.47
N SER A 8 31.35 20.74 -14.71
CA SER A 8 30.97 21.54 -15.89
C SER A 8 29.54 22.05 -15.84
N ALA A 9 28.61 21.27 -15.27
CA ALA A 9 27.24 21.72 -15.07
C ALA A 9 27.12 22.70 -13.90
N GLN A 10 27.86 22.48 -12.81
CA GLN A 10 27.95 23.45 -11.71
C GLN A 10 28.42 24.81 -12.24
N ASP A 11 29.53 24.85 -12.98
CA ASP A 11 30.12 26.07 -13.53
C ASP A 11 29.14 26.81 -14.45
N ALA A 12 28.44 26.07 -15.32
CA ALA A 12 27.43 26.63 -16.22
C ALA A 12 26.22 27.22 -15.48
N ILE A 13 25.77 26.57 -14.40
CA ILE A 13 24.62 27.03 -13.61
C ILE A 13 24.97 28.26 -12.76
N THR A 14 26.21 28.35 -12.25
CA THR A 14 26.67 29.49 -11.45
C THR A 14 27.29 30.61 -12.27
N SER A 15 27.40 30.45 -13.59
CA SER A 15 27.91 31.48 -14.48
C SER A 15 26.97 32.70 -14.51
N PRO A 16 27.49 33.94 -14.65
CA PRO A 16 26.66 35.11 -14.91
C PRO A 16 25.83 34.99 -16.19
N GLU A 17 26.38 34.33 -17.21
CA GLU A 17 25.71 34.02 -18.47
C GLU A 17 25.32 32.54 -18.49
N ARG A 18 24.01 32.27 -18.56
CA ARG A 18 23.42 30.93 -18.42
C ARG A 18 22.57 30.62 -19.63
N HIS A 19 22.80 29.46 -20.23
CA HIS A 19 22.04 29.00 -21.40
C HIS A 19 21.26 27.74 -21.02
N PHE A 20 19.94 27.88 -21.02
CA PHE A 20 19.01 26.79 -20.72
C PHE A 20 18.24 26.40 -21.97
N LEU A 21 18.05 25.10 -22.13
CA LEU A 21 17.17 24.49 -23.11
C LEU A 21 16.01 23.82 -22.38
N ILE A 22 14.89 23.64 -23.07
CA ILE A 22 13.77 22.84 -22.56
C ILE A 22 13.46 21.71 -23.53
N SER A 23 12.97 20.59 -22.99
CA SER A 23 12.39 19.49 -23.76
C SER A 23 11.07 19.09 -23.09
N VAL A 24 10.01 19.06 -23.88
CA VAL A 24 8.67 18.68 -23.43
C VAL A 24 8.19 17.57 -24.34
N GLN A 25 8.30 16.34 -23.83
CA GLN A 25 7.96 15.12 -24.57
C GLN A 25 6.59 14.62 -24.14
N VAL A 26 5.67 14.46 -25.09
CA VAL A 26 4.32 13.95 -24.85
C VAL A 26 4.04 12.70 -25.69
N ASP A 27 3.58 11.62 -25.05
CA ASP A 27 3.20 10.36 -25.69
C ASP A 27 1.74 10.41 -26.14
N TRP A 28 1.46 11.24 -27.15
CA TRP A 28 0.12 11.40 -27.70
C TRP A 28 -0.52 10.08 -28.16
N ALA A 29 0.29 9.07 -28.52
CA ALA A 29 -0.17 7.78 -29.02
C ALA A 29 -0.37 6.72 -27.91
N ARG A 30 -0.04 7.03 -26.64
CA ARG A 30 -0.16 6.14 -25.47
C ARG A 30 0.56 4.79 -25.64
N ASN A 31 1.63 4.77 -26.43
CA ASN A 31 2.33 3.54 -26.80
C ASN A 31 3.84 3.62 -26.58
N GLY A 32 4.33 4.69 -25.95
CA GLY A 32 5.74 4.98 -25.74
C GLY A 32 6.51 5.31 -27.03
N SER A 33 5.84 5.47 -28.16
CA SER A 33 6.45 5.84 -29.43
C SER A 33 6.36 7.35 -29.67
N GLN A 34 7.27 7.86 -30.51
CA GLN A 34 7.26 9.28 -30.86
C GLN A 34 6.17 9.57 -31.90
N HIS A 35 5.25 10.45 -31.54
CA HIS A 35 4.37 11.14 -32.47
C HIS A 35 5.13 12.34 -33.09
N PRO A 36 4.81 12.80 -34.31
CA PRO A 36 5.47 13.97 -34.89
C PRO A 36 5.34 15.27 -34.08
N LEU A 37 4.33 15.36 -33.20
CA LEU A 37 4.14 16.44 -32.22
C LEU A 37 4.60 16.06 -30.79
N SER A 38 5.37 14.98 -30.63
CA SER A 38 5.81 14.57 -29.29
C SER A 38 6.73 15.59 -28.63
N GLU A 39 7.59 16.27 -29.39
CA GLU A 39 8.42 17.36 -28.86
C GLU A 39 7.70 18.70 -28.99
N MET A 40 7.31 19.29 -27.87
CA MET A 40 6.54 20.53 -27.79
C MET A 40 7.40 21.76 -27.55
N ALA A 41 8.67 21.61 -27.15
CA ALA A 41 9.57 22.73 -26.83
C ALA A 41 9.65 23.85 -27.91
N PRO A 42 9.63 23.57 -29.22
CA PRO A 42 9.68 24.63 -30.24
C PRO A 42 8.52 25.63 -30.15
N TYR A 43 7.37 25.19 -29.64
CA TYR A 43 6.12 25.95 -29.60
C TYR A 43 5.90 26.71 -28.28
N ILE A 44 6.74 26.45 -27.27
CA ILE A 44 6.54 26.94 -25.90
C ILE A 44 7.33 28.24 -25.70
N SER A 45 6.67 29.27 -25.18
CA SER A 45 7.32 30.52 -24.75
C SER A 45 7.66 30.50 -23.27
N THR A 46 6.73 30.00 -22.46
CA THR A 46 6.81 30.01 -21.00
C THR A 46 6.29 28.69 -20.45
N ILE A 47 7.00 28.14 -19.47
CA ILE A 47 6.65 26.88 -18.80
C ILE A 47 6.94 26.99 -17.31
N THR A 48 5.97 26.59 -16.49
CA THR A 48 6.04 26.62 -15.04
C THR A 48 5.85 25.22 -14.48
N VAL A 49 6.67 24.87 -13.49
CA VAL A 49 6.50 23.69 -12.63
C VAL A 49 6.31 24.16 -11.21
N ASP A 50 5.22 23.78 -10.56
CA ASP A 50 4.92 24.11 -9.16
C ASP A 50 4.78 22.84 -8.33
N ARG A 51 5.53 22.74 -7.23
CA ARG A 51 5.65 21.51 -6.43
C ARG A 51 5.83 21.84 -4.97
N ALA A 52 5.17 21.08 -4.10
CA ALA A 52 5.33 21.17 -2.65
C ALA A 52 5.31 19.80 -1.97
N LEU A 53 5.98 19.68 -0.83
CA LEU A 53 5.87 18.52 0.06
C LEU A 53 4.59 18.63 0.90
N ARG A 54 3.84 17.53 1.03
CA ARG A 54 2.69 17.43 1.95
C ARG A 54 2.95 16.43 3.07
N GLY A 55 2.35 16.70 4.23
CA GLY A 55 2.33 15.82 5.40
C GLY A 55 3.46 15.99 6.41
N SER A 56 4.43 16.88 6.15
CA SER A 56 5.59 17.08 7.03
C SER A 56 5.25 17.69 8.39
N ALA A 57 4.07 18.30 8.53
CA ALA A 57 3.48 18.71 9.79
C ALA A 57 1.95 18.83 9.67
N PRO A 58 1.20 18.84 10.79
CA PRO A 58 -0.20 19.24 10.85
C PRO A 58 -0.42 20.62 10.23
N GLU A 59 -1.58 20.86 9.62
CA GLU A 59 -1.95 22.14 9.00
C GLU A 59 -1.81 23.31 9.98
N GLU A 60 -2.11 23.09 11.26
CA GLU A 60 -1.94 24.05 12.36
C GLU A 60 -0.48 24.43 12.66
N LEU A 61 0.48 23.69 12.11
CA LEU A 61 1.92 23.91 12.19
C LEU A 61 2.53 24.28 10.84
N LEU A 62 1.87 23.92 9.73
CA LEU A 62 2.32 24.26 8.39
C LEU A 62 1.96 25.71 8.09
N LEU A 63 2.97 26.57 8.09
CA LEU A 63 2.88 27.93 7.54
C LEU A 63 2.87 27.94 5.99
N ILE A 64 3.00 26.77 5.36
CA ILE A 64 3.10 26.60 3.91
C ILE A 64 1.93 25.73 3.45
N GLU A 65 0.92 26.36 2.88
CA GLU A 65 -0.17 25.70 2.15
C GLU A 65 0.29 25.46 0.71
N GLY A 66 0.34 24.20 0.28
CA GLY A 66 0.74 23.85 -1.08
C GLY A 66 -0.05 22.67 -1.62
N SER A 67 -0.37 22.70 -2.93
CA SER A 67 -0.93 21.54 -3.62
C SER A 67 0.07 20.39 -3.56
N SER A 68 -0.43 19.20 -3.28
CA SER A 68 0.38 18.02 -3.01
C SER A 68 0.80 17.26 -4.26
N ALA A 69 0.16 17.58 -5.37
CA ALA A 69 0.54 17.08 -6.69
C ALA A 69 1.39 18.15 -7.36
N ALA A 70 2.51 17.73 -7.95
CA ALA A 70 3.30 18.60 -8.80
C ALA A 70 2.50 18.95 -10.06
N GLU A 71 2.44 20.24 -10.39
CA GLU A 71 1.74 20.75 -11.56
C GLU A 71 2.74 21.34 -12.56
N LEU A 72 2.54 21.03 -13.84
CA LEU A 72 3.21 21.62 -14.97
C LEU A 72 2.19 22.42 -15.77
N SER A 73 2.48 23.68 -16.07
CA SER A 73 1.69 24.49 -16.99
C SER A 73 2.57 25.16 -18.04
N PHE A 74 2.13 25.15 -19.29
CA PHE A 74 2.81 25.89 -20.36
C PHE A 74 1.84 26.43 -21.39
N THR A 75 2.21 27.55 -21.98
CA THR A 75 1.52 28.14 -23.14
C THR A 75 2.30 27.80 -24.40
N ALA A 76 1.61 27.22 -25.39
CA ALA A 76 2.18 26.93 -26.69
C ALA A 76 1.45 27.67 -27.82
N ALA A 77 2.21 28.12 -28.81
CA ALA A 77 1.71 28.83 -29.99
C ALA A 77 2.46 28.40 -31.26
N GLY A 78 1.87 28.66 -32.42
CA GLY A 78 2.48 28.42 -33.72
C GLY A 78 1.67 27.49 -34.61
N GLU A 79 2.33 26.93 -35.62
CA GLU A 79 1.72 26.07 -36.63
C GLU A 79 2.51 24.76 -36.79
N TYR A 80 1.80 23.68 -37.12
CA TYR A 80 2.40 22.42 -37.51
C TYR A 80 1.69 21.88 -38.76
N ALA A 81 2.47 21.47 -39.76
CA ALA A 81 1.95 21.04 -41.06
C ALA A 81 0.98 22.04 -41.72
N GLY A 82 1.21 23.35 -41.52
CA GLY A 82 0.37 24.43 -42.07
C GLY A 82 -0.96 24.66 -41.34
N MET A 83 -1.14 24.05 -40.16
CA MET A 83 -2.32 24.22 -39.31
C MET A 83 -1.92 24.88 -37.97
N PRO A 84 -2.65 25.89 -37.49
CA PRO A 84 -2.39 26.48 -36.17
C PRO A 84 -2.62 25.45 -35.06
N LEU A 85 -1.82 25.51 -33.99
CA LEU A 85 -1.95 24.59 -32.86
C LEU A 85 -3.37 24.56 -32.28
N THR A 86 -4.07 25.70 -32.29
CA THR A 86 -5.47 25.79 -31.86
C THR A 86 -6.43 24.94 -32.70
N ALA A 87 -6.14 24.75 -33.98
CA ALA A 87 -6.91 23.87 -34.86
C ALA A 87 -6.45 22.40 -34.73
N ILE A 88 -5.16 22.17 -34.45
CA ILE A 88 -4.62 20.82 -34.20
C ILE A 88 -5.19 20.24 -32.91
N PHE A 89 -5.20 20.97 -31.82
CA PHE A 89 -5.72 20.45 -30.54
C PHE A 89 -7.23 20.55 -30.41
N SER A 90 -7.93 21.07 -31.43
CA SER A 90 -9.40 21.09 -31.43
C SER A 90 -9.96 19.70 -31.73
N PRO A 91 -10.71 19.06 -30.81
CA PRO A 91 -11.31 17.74 -31.05
C PRO A 91 -12.40 17.78 -32.14
N LEU A 92 -12.85 18.98 -32.51
CA LEU A 92 -13.90 19.21 -33.51
C LEU A 92 -13.36 19.43 -34.93
N GLN A 93 -12.05 19.59 -35.10
CA GLN A 93 -11.47 19.84 -36.41
C GLN A 93 -11.19 18.53 -37.14
N GLY A 94 -11.91 18.25 -38.23
CA GLY A 94 -11.79 16.98 -38.97
C GLY A 94 -10.40 16.70 -39.58
N ALA A 95 -9.59 17.74 -39.77
CA ALA A 95 -8.21 17.63 -40.27
C ALA A 95 -7.16 17.51 -39.16
N SER A 96 -7.57 17.59 -37.89
CA SER A 96 -6.67 17.43 -36.75
C SER A 96 -6.18 15.97 -36.64
N PRO A 97 -4.90 15.74 -36.28
CA PRO A 97 -4.43 14.40 -35.91
C PRO A 97 -5.11 13.86 -34.63
N PHE A 98 -5.71 14.74 -33.83
CA PHE A 98 -6.45 14.44 -32.61
C PHE A 98 -7.98 14.43 -32.80
N PHE A 99 -8.45 14.43 -34.05
CA PHE A 99 -9.88 14.35 -34.33
C PHE A 99 -10.48 13.07 -33.74
N LEU A 100 -11.48 13.22 -32.86
CA LEU A 100 -12.13 12.12 -32.12
C LEU A 100 -11.18 11.31 -31.20
N THR A 101 -10.07 11.90 -30.77
CA THR A 101 -9.20 11.32 -29.74
C THR A 101 -9.18 12.23 -28.52
N ASP A 102 -9.05 11.65 -27.33
CA ASP A 102 -8.90 12.38 -26.07
C ASP A 102 -7.41 12.51 -25.74
N PRO A 103 -6.80 13.70 -25.93
CA PRO A 103 -5.39 13.94 -25.60
C PRO A 103 -5.13 14.01 -24.08
N GLU A 104 -6.16 14.05 -23.25
CA GLU A 104 -6.05 14.05 -21.79
C GLU A 104 -5.63 12.67 -21.25
N GLY A 105 -4.82 12.65 -20.20
CA GLY A 105 -4.31 11.44 -19.54
C GLY A 105 -3.14 10.76 -20.27
N VAL A 106 -2.59 11.38 -21.31
CA VAL A 106 -1.35 10.92 -21.97
C VAL A 106 -0.12 11.27 -21.12
N ASP A 107 0.91 10.44 -21.17
CA ASP A 107 2.13 10.66 -20.40
C ASP A 107 2.93 11.84 -20.98
N ILE A 108 3.44 12.69 -20.09
CA ILE A 108 4.27 13.85 -20.42
C ILE A 108 5.53 13.86 -19.55
N SER A 109 6.65 14.30 -20.13
CA SER A 109 7.89 14.54 -19.39
C SER A 109 8.50 15.88 -19.78
N TYR A 110 8.88 16.66 -18.77
CA TYR A 110 9.55 17.95 -18.92
C TYR A 110 10.96 17.90 -18.34
N GLN A 111 11.93 18.34 -19.13
CA GLN A 111 13.34 18.42 -18.76
C GLN A 111 13.91 19.81 -19.05
N VAL A 112 14.86 20.22 -18.22
CA VAL A 112 15.68 21.42 -18.45
C VAL A 112 17.09 20.97 -18.81
N GLY A 113 17.58 21.42 -19.96
CA GLY A 113 18.94 21.23 -20.44
C GLY A 113 19.81 22.41 -20.03
N VAL A 114 21.00 22.12 -19.48
CA VAL A 114 22.02 23.13 -19.20
C VAL A 114 23.13 22.97 -20.22
N GLU A 115 23.40 24.00 -21.01
CA GLU A 115 24.53 23.96 -21.95
C GLU A 115 25.84 24.13 -21.18
N THR A 116 26.73 23.13 -21.33
CA THR A 116 28.06 23.15 -20.72
C THR A 116 29.12 23.07 -21.81
N VAL A 117 30.38 23.32 -21.43
CA VAL A 117 31.53 23.13 -22.34
C VAL A 117 31.68 21.69 -22.86
N LEU A 118 31.04 20.71 -22.21
CA LEU A 118 31.05 19.29 -22.61
C LEU A 118 29.76 18.86 -23.34
N GLY A 119 28.84 19.79 -23.58
CA GLY A 119 27.51 19.53 -24.17
C GLY A 119 26.38 19.77 -23.18
N THR A 120 25.14 19.53 -23.64
CA THR A 120 23.94 19.74 -22.83
C THR A 120 23.74 18.64 -21.80
N VAL A 121 23.57 19.02 -20.53
CA VAL A 121 23.18 18.12 -19.45
C VAL A 121 21.71 18.29 -19.15
N TRP A 122 20.93 17.21 -19.24
CA TRP A 122 19.48 17.23 -19.04
C TRP A 122 19.09 16.84 -17.61
N TYR A 123 18.25 17.65 -16.99
CA TYR A 123 17.71 17.46 -15.65
C TYR A 123 16.19 17.29 -15.74
N GLN A 124 15.69 16.12 -15.34
CA GLN A 124 14.26 15.85 -15.28
C GLN A 124 13.60 16.76 -14.24
N GLN A 125 12.49 17.40 -14.62
CA GLN A 125 11.74 18.33 -13.77
C GLN A 125 10.37 17.81 -13.37
N LEU A 126 9.66 17.18 -14.31
CA LEU A 126 8.37 16.57 -14.05
C LEU A 126 8.12 15.41 -15.00
N ARG A 127 7.54 14.33 -14.47
CA ARG A 127 6.91 13.27 -15.27
C ARG A 127 5.51 13.04 -14.73
N GLY A 128 4.52 13.03 -15.62
CA GLY A 128 3.12 13.03 -15.22
C GLY A 128 2.19 12.76 -16.39
N GLN A 129 0.96 13.24 -16.28
CA GLN A 129 -0.07 13.11 -17.31
C GLN A 129 -0.73 14.45 -17.62
N VAL A 130 -1.05 14.67 -18.89
CA VAL A 130 -1.81 15.85 -19.34
C VAL A 130 -3.18 15.84 -18.68
N ARG A 131 -3.56 16.94 -18.03
CA ARG A 131 -4.83 17.09 -17.31
C ARG A 131 -5.83 17.90 -18.13
N THR A 132 -5.44 19.08 -18.59
CA THR A 132 -6.29 19.95 -19.40
C THR A 132 -5.52 20.51 -20.58
N ILE A 133 -6.24 20.75 -21.68
CA ILE A 133 -5.77 21.50 -22.84
C ILE A 133 -6.82 22.57 -23.12
N GLU A 134 -6.50 23.81 -22.79
CA GLU A 134 -7.37 24.95 -23.05
C GLU A 134 -6.96 25.62 -24.36
N ILE A 135 -7.94 25.91 -25.22
CA ILE A 135 -7.69 26.46 -26.56
C ILE A 135 -8.19 27.90 -26.58
N ASP A 136 -7.28 28.86 -26.76
CA ASP A 136 -7.62 30.25 -27.01
C ASP A 136 -7.41 30.59 -28.49
N ARG A 137 -8.50 30.52 -29.25
CA ARG A 137 -8.49 30.87 -30.67
C ARG A 137 -8.18 32.36 -30.91
N SER A 138 -8.53 33.25 -29.97
CA SER A 138 -8.33 34.69 -30.11
C SER A 138 -6.86 35.08 -29.95
N ALA A 139 -6.18 34.45 -29.00
CA ALA A 139 -4.74 34.60 -28.80
C ALA A 139 -3.90 33.71 -29.74
N GLY A 140 -4.51 32.69 -30.36
CA GLY A 140 -3.80 31.73 -31.20
C GLY A 140 -2.92 30.77 -30.38
N THR A 141 -3.24 30.57 -29.11
CA THR A 141 -2.47 29.80 -28.14
C THR A 141 -3.26 28.61 -27.61
N ILE A 142 -2.53 27.64 -27.09
CA ILE A 142 -3.07 26.61 -26.21
C ILE A 142 -2.37 26.68 -24.86
N GLU A 143 -3.12 26.40 -23.80
CA GLU A 143 -2.57 26.20 -22.46
C GLU A 143 -2.72 24.73 -22.10
N VAL A 144 -1.59 24.10 -21.76
CA VAL A 144 -1.57 22.70 -21.35
C VAL A 144 -1.20 22.65 -19.89
N THR A 145 -2.04 21.99 -19.08
CA THR A 145 -1.70 21.63 -17.71
C THR A 145 -1.47 20.13 -17.60
N ALA A 146 -0.52 19.73 -16.78
CA ALA A 146 -0.23 18.35 -16.48
C ALA A 146 0.05 18.19 -14.99
N LEU A 147 -0.36 17.06 -14.43
CA LEU A 147 -0.09 16.69 -13.05
C LEU A 147 0.87 15.52 -13.01
N ASP A 148 1.62 15.38 -11.92
CA ASP A 148 2.31 14.13 -11.64
C ASP A 148 1.35 12.94 -11.49
N TYR A 149 1.89 11.75 -11.23
CA TYR A 149 1.09 10.55 -11.09
C TYR A 149 0.27 10.48 -9.79
N ALA A 150 0.14 11.56 -9.00
CA ALA A 150 -0.79 11.59 -7.86
C ALA A 150 -2.24 11.37 -8.31
N GLU A 151 -2.60 11.77 -9.53
CA GLU A 151 -3.93 11.47 -10.09
C GLU A 151 -4.16 9.97 -10.32
N ALA A 152 -3.11 9.16 -10.46
CA ALA A 152 -3.26 7.71 -10.50
C ALA A 152 -3.72 7.13 -9.14
N LEU A 153 -3.57 7.90 -8.05
CA LEU A 153 -3.92 7.51 -6.68
C LEU A 153 -5.34 7.96 -6.27
N ARG A 154 -6.18 8.39 -7.22
CA ARG A 154 -7.58 8.79 -6.97
C ARG A 154 -8.56 7.63 -6.78
N ARG A 155 -8.05 6.41 -6.75
CA ARG A 155 -8.88 5.22 -6.63
C ARG A 155 -9.48 5.14 -5.23
N PRO A 156 -10.78 4.79 -5.07
CA PRO A 156 -11.33 4.46 -3.76
C PRO A 156 -10.72 3.15 -3.24
N ILE A 157 -10.06 3.21 -2.10
CA ILE A 157 -9.43 2.10 -1.40
C ILE A 157 -10.13 1.86 -0.06
N GLN A 158 -10.39 0.59 0.22
CA GLN A 158 -10.84 0.13 1.52
C GLN A 158 -9.69 -0.61 2.22
N LEU A 159 -9.47 -0.30 3.49
CA LEU A 159 -8.52 -1.04 4.32
C LEU A 159 -9.17 -2.33 4.85
N PRO A 160 -8.43 -3.46 4.85
CA PRO A 160 -8.95 -4.70 5.41
C PRO A 160 -9.11 -4.57 6.91
N THR A 161 -10.15 -5.17 7.49
CA THR A 161 -10.36 -5.17 8.94
C THR A 161 -9.26 -5.91 9.68
N TRP A 162 -8.57 -5.20 10.58
CA TRP A 162 -7.52 -5.77 11.40
C TRP A 162 -7.48 -5.14 12.78
N ALA A 163 -7.15 -5.95 13.80
CA ALA A 163 -6.71 -5.48 15.11
C ALA A 163 -5.78 -6.53 15.74
N LEU A 164 -4.91 -6.07 16.65
CA LEU A 164 -4.06 -6.96 17.46
C LEU A 164 -4.92 -7.98 18.20
N SER A 165 -4.54 -9.25 18.13
CA SER A 165 -5.16 -10.30 18.90
C SER A 165 -4.82 -10.18 20.38
N GLU A 166 -5.86 -10.15 21.20
CA GLU A 166 -5.69 -10.11 22.67
C GLU A 166 -4.92 -11.34 23.18
N GLU A 167 -5.12 -12.49 22.55
CA GLU A 167 -4.44 -13.74 22.91
C GLU A 167 -2.93 -13.67 22.62
N HIS A 168 -2.55 -13.26 21.41
CA HIS A 168 -1.12 -13.09 21.06
C HIS A 168 -0.45 -11.97 21.86
N VAL A 169 -1.19 -10.91 22.21
CA VAL A 169 -0.72 -9.88 23.15
C VAL A 169 -0.41 -10.51 24.51
N GLY A 170 -1.28 -11.40 25.01
CA GLY A 170 -1.05 -12.18 26.24
C GLY A 170 0.20 -13.08 26.17
N TRP A 171 0.66 -13.44 24.97
CA TRP A 171 1.90 -14.19 24.74
C TRP A 171 3.13 -13.33 24.46
N GLY A 172 3.02 -11.99 24.56
CA GLY A 172 4.11 -11.06 24.28
C GLY A 172 4.35 -10.79 22.79
N LYS A 173 3.51 -11.32 21.88
CA LYS A 173 3.71 -11.23 20.42
C LYS A 173 3.18 -9.93 19.82
N VAL A 174 3.49 -8.81 20.44
CA VAL A 174 2.95 -7.50 20.01
C VAL A 174 3.58 -7.07 18.69
N ASP A 175 4.90 -6.93 18.63
CA ASP A 175 5.60 -6.35 17.47
C ASP A 175 5.36 -7.10 16.16
N ALA A 176 5.20 -8.42 16.19
CA ALA A 176 4.97 -9.24 15.01
C ALA A 176 3.58 -9.05 14.36
N GLN A 177 2.63 -8.48 15.11
CA GLN A 177 1.27 -8.21 14.65
C GLN A 177 1.08 -6.76 14.19
N LEU A 178 2.01 -5.87 14.53
CA LEU A 178 1.88 -4.45 14.25
C LEU A 178 1.94 -4.21 12.74
N CYS A 179 1.00 -3.40 12.27
CA CYS A 179 0.96 -2.94 10.89
C CYS A 179 1.70 -1.61 10.82
N ARG A 180 2.76 -1.51 10.02
CA ARG A 180 3.50 -0.25 9.88
C ARG A 180 2.80 0.68 8.89
N SER A 181 2.92 2.00 9.10
CA SER A 181 2.33 3.02 8.22
C SER A 181 2.66 2.83 6.74
N HIS A 182 3.91 2.50 6.41
CA HIS A 182 4.33 2.25 5.03
C HIS A 182 3.63 1.06 4.37
N TRP A 183 3.10 0.08 5.13
CA TRP A 183 2.25 -0.96 4.55
C TRP A 183 0.91 -0.40 4.07
N VAL A 184 0.31 0.53 4.83
CA VAL A 184 -0.95 1.18 4.44
C VAL A 184 -0.73 1.98 3.14
N ILE A 185 0.42 2.66 3.05
CA ILE A 185 0.84 3.35 1.83
C ILE A 185 1.04 2.35 0.69
N ASP A 186 1.79 1.27 0.89
CA ASP A 186 2.01 0.20 -0.10
C ASP A 186 0.69 -0.42 -0.61
N HIS A 187 -0.27 -0.66 0.28
CA HIS A 187 -1.61 -1.16 -0.04
C HIS A 187 -2.35 -0.22 -1.00
N CYS A 188 -2.35 1.08 -0.70
CA CYS A 188 -2.96 2.12 -1.53
C CYS A 188 -2.29 2.22 -2.91
N LEU A 189 -0.95 2.19 -2.93
CA LEU A 189 -0.16 2.27 -4.17
C LEU A 189 -0.42 1.06 -5.08
N ARG A 190 -0.40 -0.16 -4.54
CA ARG A 190 -0.57 -1.40 -5.31
C ARG A 190 -1.94 -1.50 -5.97
N LEU A 191 -2.97 -1.00 -5.30
CA LEU A 191 -4.32 -0.91 -5.87
C LEU A 191 -4.47 0.23 -6.90
N SER A 192 -3.47 1.11 -6.98
CA SER A 192 -3.40 2.29 -7.84
C SER A 192 -2.26 2.22 -8.87
N ASN A 193 -1.86 1.00 -9.26
CA ASN A 193 -0.84 0.73 -10.29
C ASN A 193 0.59 1.20 -9.99
N ALA A 194 0.89 1.50 -8.72
CA ALA A 194 2.22 1.84 -8.22
C ALA A 194 2.74 0.77 -7.25
N SER A 195 4.05 0.52 -7.19
CA SER A 195 4.61 -0.40 -6.19
C SER A 195 6.11 -0.19 -5.96
N PRO A 196 6.61 -0.42 -4.72
CA PRO A 196 8.04 -0.53 -4.47
C PRO A 196 8.66 -1.83 -4.98
N SER A 197 7.82 -2.82 -5.28
CA SER A 197 8.22 -4.11 -5.87
C SER A 197 7.85 -4.16 -7.37
N PRO A 198 8.32 -5.16 -8.13
CA PRO A 198 7.89 -5.34 -9.51
C PRO A 198 6.40 -5.60 -9.69
N TRP A 199 5.71 -6.12 -8.66
CA TRP A 199 4.40 -6.72 -8.81
C TRP A 199 3.30 -6.01 -8.03
N ARG A 200 2.07 -6.14 -8.52
CA ARG A 200 0.84 -5.76 -7.83
C ARG A 200 -0.26 -6.78 -8.12
N PRO A 201 -1.35 -6.82 -7.34
CA PRO A 201 -2.49 -7.63 -7.73
C PRO A 201 -3.02 -7.21 -9.11
N ASN A 202 -3.45 -8.21 -9.89
CA ASN A 202 -4.35 -7.97 -11.02
C ASN A 202 -5.67 -7.44 -10.44
N LEU A 203 -6.19 -6.35 -10.96
CA LEU A 203 -7.41 -5.73 -10.43
C LEU A 203 -8.64 -6.31 -11.11
N ARG A 204 -9.78 -6.32 -10.43
CA ARG A 204 -10.99 -6.96 -10.95
C ARG A 204 -11.45 -6.35 -12.27
N GLU A 205 -11.41 -5.03 -12.39
CA GLU A 205 -11.73 -4.34 -13.64
C GLU A 205 -10.75 -4.62 -14.79
N GLU A 206 -9.53 -5.08 -14.49
CA GLU A 206 -8.53 -5.47 -15.50
C GLU A 206 -8.71 -6.91 -15.99
N THR A 207 -9.53 -7.71 -15.31
CA THR A 207 -9.75 -9.13 -15.62
C THR A 207 -10.71 -9.37 -16.78
N GLN A 208 -11.39 -8.31 -17.26
CA GLN A 208 -12.49 -8.35 -18.22
C GLN A 208 -13.67 -9.23 -17.77
N LEU A 209 -13.76 -9.53 -16.47
CA LEU A 209 -14.87 -10.26 -15.88
C LEU A 209 -16.01 -9.30 -15.52
N PRO A 210 -17.26 -9.78 -15.51
CA PRO A 210 -18.37 -9.04 -14.93
C PRO A 210 -18.08 -8.64 -13.46
N PRO A 211 -18.51 -7.47 -13.00
CA PRO A 211 -18.26 -7.00 -11.63
C PRO A 211 -18.68 -7.99 -10.54
N GLU A 212 -19.71 -8.79 -10.77
CA GLU A 212 -20.27 -9.80 -9.87
C GLU A 212 -19.54 -11.16 -9.91
N SER A 213 -18.63 -11.37 -10.86
CA SER A 213 -17.92 -12.64 -11.04
C SER A 213 -17.07 -13.01 -9.84
N THR A 214 -17.32 -14.15 -9.21
CA THR A 214 -16.51 -14.64 -8.08
C THR A 214 -15.08 -15.04 -8.49
N GLN A 215 -14.81 -15.18 -9.80
CA GLN A 215 -13.50 -15.49 -10.37
C GLN A 215 -12.55 -14.28 -10.37
N GLY A 216 -11.26 -14.54 -10.62
CA GLY A 216 -10.22 -13.54 -10.76
C GLY A 216 -9.22 -13.60 -9.61
N PRO A 217 -8.63 -12.47 -9.19
CA PRO A 217 -7.66 -12.40 -8.10
C PRO A 217 -8.31 -12.76 -6.74
N GLN A 218 -7.65 -13.62 -5.97
CA GLN A 218 -8.18 -14.22 -4.74
C GLN A 218 -7.33 -13.90 -3.51
N LEU A 219 -6.01 -13.82 -3.66
CA LEU A 219 -5.11 -13.43 -2.58
C LEU A 219 -3.98 -12.57 -3.14
N PHE A 220 -3.59 -11.54 -2.41
CA PHE A 220 -2.32 -10.87 -2.61
C PHE A 220 -1.75 -10.42 -1.26
N VAL A 221 -0.57 -10.88 -0.89
CA VAL A 221 0.14 -10.48 0.35
C VAL A 221 1.49 -9.90 -0.05
N SER A 222 1.70 -8.60 0.20
CA SER A 222 2.98 -7.95 -0.14
C SER A 222 4.11 -8.37 0.80
N GLY A 223 3.82 -8.53 2.09
CA GLY A 223 4.81 -8.75 3.15
C GLY A 223 5.59 -7.48 3.53
N ASN A 224 5.23 -6.33 2.97
CA ASN A 224 5.93 -5.06 3.17
C ASN A 224 5.46 -4.34 4.43
N GLY A 225 5.88 -4.85 5.60
CA GLY A 225 5.63 -4.18 6.90
C GLY A 225 4.33 -4.56 7.60
N SER A 226 3.57 -5.52 7.07
CA SER A 226 2.41 -6.14 7.73
C SER A 226 2.19 -7.55 7.19
N ILE A 227 1.50 -8.38 7.98
CA ILE A 227 1.00 -9.70 7.54
C ILE A 227 -0.27 -9.59 6.73
N LEU A 228 -0.90 -8.41 6.71
CA LEU A 228 -2.19 -8.19 6.10
C LEU A 228 -2.14 -8.36 4.58
N PRO A 229 -3.15 -9.03 3.99
CA PRO A 229 -3.29 -9.10 2.55
C PRO A 229 -3.79 -7.77 1.98
N THR A 230 -3.33 -7.45 0.76
CA THR A 230 -3.94 -6.43 -0.11
C THR A 230 -5.26 -6.93 -0.71
N LEU A 231 -5.33 -8.23 -1.02
CA LEU A 231 -6.57 -8.92 -1.44
C LEU A 231 -6.72 -10.21 -0.64
N GLY A 232 -7.93 -10.50 -0.17
CA GLY A 232 -8.23 -11.64 0.70
C GLY A 232 -8.32 -11.23 2.17
N TRP A 233 -8.36 -12.22 3.06
CA TRP A 233 -8.58 -12.00 4.49
C TRP A 233 -7.52 -12.72 5.33
N CYS A 234 -7.04 -12.07 6.39
CA CYS A 234 -6.26 -12.77 7.40
C CYS A 234 -7.19 -13.71 8.19
N ASP A 235 -6.73 -14.93 8.48
CA ASP A 235 -7.51 -15.89 9.26
C ASP A 235 -7.64 -15.44 10.74
N ASN A 236 -8.47 -16.13 11.51
CA ASN A 236 -8.57 -15.93 12.96
C ASN A 236 -7.16 -15.92 13.58
N PRO A 237 -6.83 -14.95 14.45
CA PRO A 237 -5.52 -14.91 15.10
C PRO A 237 -5.08 -16.22 15.76
N GLN A 238 -6.01 -17.03 16.27
CA GLN A 238 -5.71 -18.37 16.81
C GLN A 238 -5.11 -19.35 15.78
N ALA A 239 -5.34 -19.09 14.50
CA ALA A 239 -4.95 -19.95 13.40
C ALA A 239 -3.58 -19.59 12.81
N ILE A 240 -3.00 -18.43 13.18
CA ILE A 240 -1.70 -17.96 12.71
C ILE A 240 -0.63 -18.13 13.78
N SER A 241 0.60 -18.43 13.36
CA SER A 241 1.76 -18.47 14.25
C SER A 241 2.68 -17.28 13.98
N LEU A 242 3.18 -16.66 15.05
CA LEU A 242 4.09 -15.52 14.98
C LEU A 242 5.44 -15.84 15.60
N PRO A 243 6.53 -15.18 15.16
CA PRO A 243 7.86 -15.40 15.69
C PRO A 243 7.99 -15.15 17.20
N GLY A 244 9.02 -15.75 17.79
CA GLY A 244 9.46 -15.50 19.15
C GLY A 244 9.85 -14.03 19.40
N ASP A 245 9.94 -13.63 20.67
CA ASP A 245 10.39 -12.27 21.01
C ASP A 245 11.85 -12.10 20.53
N GLY A 246 12.19 -10.90 20.04
CA GLY A 246 13.51 -10.61 19.48
C GLY A 246 13.75 -11.13 18.05
N THR A 247 12.83 -11.93 17.49
CA THR A 247 12.88 -12.32 16.07
C THR A 247 12.00 -11.37 15.26
N THR A 248 12.58 -10.71 14.26
CA THR A 248 11.85 -9.72 13.46
C THR A 248 10.89 -10.41 12.49
N MET A 249 9.64 -9.94 12.44
CA MET A 249 8.64 -10.46 11.49
C MET A 249 8.92 -10.07 10.03
N PHE A 250 9.60 -8.93 9.84
CA PHE A 250 9.86 -8.36 8.53
C PHE A 250 11.33 -7.96 8.39
N THR A 251 11.89 -8.13 7.19
CA THR A 251 13.27 -7.74 6.85
C THR A 251 13.33 -7.05 5.49
N ALA A 252 14.28 -6.14 5.29
CA ALA A 252 14.46 -5.37 4.04
C ALA A 252 15.08 -6.20 2.91
N THR A 253 14.40 -7.27 2.52
CA THR A 253 14.85 -8.26 1.54
C THR A 253 13.99 -8.27 0.28
N GLY A 254 12.89 -7.52 0.25
CA GLY A 254 11.96 -7.50 -0.86
C GLY A 254 12.60 -7.09 -2.20
N PRO A 255 12.00 -7.50 -3.32
CA PRO A 255 12.46 -7.13 -4.65
C PRO A 255 12.25 -5.63 -4.88
N LEU A 256 13.20 -4.99 -5.55
CA LEU A 256 13.06 -3.61 -6.01
C LEU A 256 12.24 -3.58 -7.30
N HIS A 257 11.42 -2.54 -7.48
CA HIS A 257 10.79 -2.25 -8.76
C HIS A 257 11.86 -2.18 -9.88
N PRO A 258 11.61 -2.71 -11.10
CA PRO A 258 12.62 -2.75 -12.17
C PRO A 258 13.17 -1.39 -12.61
N LYS A 259 12.40 -0.32 -12.38
CA LYS A 259 12.79 1.08 -12.63
C LYS A 259 13.44 1.78 -11.44
N ALA A 260 13.58 1.13 -10.29
CA ALA A 260 14.25 1.70 -9.12
C ALA A 260 15.77 1.65 -9.30
N THR A 261 16.49 2.62 -8.72
CA THR A 261 17.95 2.63 -8.76
C THR A 261 18.55 1.61 -7.77
N PRO A 262 19.77 1.10 -7.97
CA PRO A 262 20.39 0.13 -7.06
C PRO A 262 20.55 0.61 -5.61
N GLU A 263 20.64 1.92 -5.38
CA GLU A 263 20.78 2.57 -4.06
C GLU A 263 19.45 2.68 -3.32
N THR A 264 18.33 2.37 -4.00
CA THR A 264 17.00 2.44 -3.42
C THR A 264 16.89 1.47 -2.23
N PRO A 265 16.41 1.92 -1.06
CA PRO A 265 16.12 1.03 0.06
C PRO A 265 15.16 -0.08 -0.37
N ARG A 266 15.50 -1.33 -0.03
CA ARG A 266 14.65 -2.47 -0.36
C ARG A 266 13.36 -2.42 0.46
N PRO A 267 12.20 -2.74 -0.15
CA PRO A 267 10.97 -2.92 0.61
C PRO A 267 11.14 -4.06 1.61
N LEU A 268 10.34 -4.01 2.68
CA LEU A 268 10.27 -5.12 3.61
C LEU A 268 9.60 -6.33 2.95
N ALA A 269 9.91 -7.50 3.49
CA ALA A 269 9.27 -8.76 3.16
C ALA A 269 9.06 -9.56 4.45
N LEU A 270 8.26 -10.63 4.39
CA LEU A 270 8.19 -11.59 5.49
C LEU A 270 9.60 -12.12 5.75
N ALA A 271 10.05 -12.05 6.99
CA ALA A 271 11.36 -12.55 7.39
C ALA A 271 11.38 -14.08 7.32
N GLY A 272 12.53 -14.65 6.93
CA GLY A 272 12.74 -16.08 7.02
C GLY A 272 13.05 -16.47 8.46
N LEU A 273 12.13 -17.18 9.12
CA LEU A 273 12.34 -17.60 10.52
C LEU A 273 13.37 -18.71 10.70
N GLY A 274 13.79 -19.37 9.61
CA GLY A 274 14.66 -20.55 9.66
C GLY A 274 13.94 -21.81 10.17
N LEU A 275 14.65 -22.95 10.16
CA LEU A 275 14.19 -24.21 10.74
C LEU A 275 15.21 -24.73 11.77
N PRO A 276 14.77 -25.36 12.88
CA PRO A 276 13.38 -25.44 13.33
C PRO A 276 12.90 -24.07 13.82
N ILE A 277 11.63 -23.74 13.54
CA ILE A 277 11.05 -22.50 14.04
C ILE A 277 10.92 -22.63 15.55
N SER A 278 11.61 -21.75 16.30
CA SER A 278 11.55 -21.69 17.75
C SER A 278 10.16 -21.21 18.17
N TRP A 279 9.27 -22.17 18.39
CA TRP A 279 7.90 -21.91 18.81
C TRP A 279 7.60 -22.60 20.12
N VAL A 280 6.95 -21.86 21.03
CA VAL A 280 6.75 -22.27 22.43
C VAL A 280 5.44 -23.04 22.61
N GLN A 281 4.45 -22.91 21.72
CA GLN A 281 3.09 -23.44 21.92
C GLN A 281 2.56 -24.18 20.67
N GLY A 282 1.30 -24.66 20.64
CA GLY A 282 0.62 -25.39 19.55
C GLY A 282 1.32 -26.58 18.85
N GLU A 283 0.66 -27.12 17.81
CA GLU A 283 1.10 -28.37 17.16
C GLU A 283 2.41 -28.18 16.37
N PRO A 284 3.38 -29.09 16.47
CA PRO A 284 4.67 -28.99 15.77
C PRO A 284 4.57 -28.75 14.26
N GLY A 285 3.51 -29.26 13.60
CA GLY A 285 3.28 -29.08 12.16
C GLY A 285 2.77 -27.70 11.73
N HIS A 286 2.42 -26.83 12.69
CA HIS A 286 1.83 -25.51 12.42
C HIS A 286 2.77 -24.32 12.69
N ARG A 287 4.06 -24.57 12.93
CA ARG A 287 5.02 -23.53 13.26
C ARG A 287 5.40 -22.70 12.02
N GLY A 288 5.38 -21.37 12.15
CA GLY A 288 5.68 -20.39 11.09
C GLY A 288 4.71 -20.43 9.92
N ILE A 289 3.45 -20.80 10.18
CA ILE A 289 2.37 -20.77 9.21
C ILE A 289 1.49 -19.55 9.46
N LEU A 290 1.41 -18.68 8.46
CA LEU A 290 0.36 -17.68 8.34
C LEU A 290 -0.80 -18.29 7.55
N LYS A 291 -2.03 -17.92 7.90
CA LYS A 291 -3.24 -18.43 7.24
C LYS A 291 -4.08 -17.27 6.75
N TYR A 292 -4.64 -17.46 5.58
CA TYR A 292 -5.45 -16.49 4.88
C TYR A 292 -6.67 -17.17 4.28
N TRP A 293 -7.63 -16.36 3.86
CA TRP A 293 -8.77 -16.75 3.06
C TRP A 293 -8.79 -15.99 1.75
N ALA A 294 -9.19 -16.68 0.69
CA ALA A 294 -9.47 -16.08 -0.60
C ALA A 294 -10.51 -14.96 -0.45
N ALA A 295 -10.38 -13.91 -1.27
CA ALA A 295 -11.32 -12.81 -1.35
C ALA A 295 -12.73 -13.32 -1.68
N ASP A 296 -12.83 -14.33 -2.55
CA ASP A 296 -14.10 -14.97 -2.89
C ASP A 296 -13.99 -16.50 -2.85
N ARG A 297 -14.53 -17.08 -1.77
CA ARG A 297 -14.56 -18.54 -1.59
C ARG A 297 -15.25 -19.25 -2.76
N ASP A 298 -16.36 -18.72 -3.26
CA ASP A 298 -17.15 -19.37 -4.31
C ASP A 298 -16.44 -19.28 -5.67
N GLY A 299 -15.46 -18.38 -5.82
CA GLY A 299 -14.56 -18.31 -6.97
C GLY A 299 -13.51 -19.41 -7.02
N ILE A 300 -13.20 -20.03 -5.89
CA ILE A 300 -12.20 -21.10 -5.78
C ILE A 300 -12.89 -22.44 -5.99
N VAL A 301 -12.84 -23.02 -7.18
CA VAL A 301 -13.39 -24.36 -7.43
C VAL A 301 -12.33 -25.30 -7.98
N ALA A 302 -12.40 -26.58 -7.62
CA ALA A 302 -11.38 -27.55 -7.97
C ALA A 302 -11.21 -27.69 -9.48
N THR A 303 -12.28 -27.55 -10.26
CA THR A 303 -12.30 -27.66 -11.72
C THR A 303 -11.90 -26.37 -12.46
N ALA A 304 -11.55 -25.30 -11.74
CA ALA A 304 -11.04 -24.08 -12.34
C ALA A 304 -9.55 -24.19 -12.71
N VAL A 305 -9.08 -23.20 -13.44
CA VAL A 305 -7.66 -22.92 -13.62
C VAL A 305 -7.21 -22.03 -12.47
N HIS A 306 -6.19 -22.46 -11.74
CA HIS A 306 -5.63 -21.71 -10.63
C HIS A 306 -4.24 -21.18 -11.00
N TYR A 307 -3.99 -19.92 -10.66
CA TYR A 307 -2.76 -19.20 -10.92
C TYR A 307 -2.21 -18.73 -9.58
N GLY A 308 -1.02 -19.16 -9.19
CA GLY A 308 -0.49 -18.77 -7.90
C GLY A 308 1.02 -18.79 -7.82
N GLY A 309 1.56 -18.15 -6.80
CA GLY A 309 2.99 -18.08 -6.62
C GLY A 309 3.39 -17.12 -5.52
N PHE A 310 4.70 -16.89 -5.45
CA PHE A 310 5.34 -16.01 -4.48
C PHE A 310 6.70 -15.57 -5.01
N THR A 311 7.26 -14.53 -4.41
CA THR A 311 8.66 -14.14 -4.60
C THR A 311 9.47 -14.65 -3.41
N LEU A 312 10.42 -15.55 -3.68
CA LEU A 312 11.40 -16.02 -2.71
C LEU A 312 12.55 -15.01 -2.63
N ASN A 313 12.78 -14.40 -1.47
CA ASN A 313 13.87 -13.44 -1.29
C ASN A 313 15.12 -14.18 -0.81
N THR A 314 16.17 -14.13 -1.61
CA THR A 314 17.43 -14.87 -1.42
C THR A 314 18.59 -13.95 -1.02
N ASN A 315 18.26 -12.77 -0.51
CA ASN A 315 19.16 -11.69 -0.11
C ASN A 315 18.85 -11.26 1.33
N GLY A 316 19.34 -11.98 2.34
CA GLY A 316 19.09 -11.62 3.73
C GLY A 316 19.36 -12.76 4.72
N PRO A 317 18.86 -12.63 5.96
CA PRO A 317 18.93 -13.71 6.94
C PRO A 317 18.34 -14.99 6.37
N ALA A 318 19.02 -16.12 6.55
CA ALA A 318 18.63 -17.41 6.00
C ALA A 318 18.47 -17.44 4.45
N ALA A 319 19.14 -16.55 3.72
CA ALA A 319 19.12 -16.48 2.25
C ALA A 319 19.35 -17.81 1.55
N ASP A 320 20.23 -18.67 2.08
CA ASP A 320 20.54 -19.98 1.51
C ASP A 320 19.76 -21.14 2.15
N ALA A 321 18.86 -20.87 3.09
CA ALA A 321 18.12 -21.94 3.77
C ALA A 321 17.30 -22.79 2.78
N TYR A 322 16.78 -22.21 1.70
CA TYR A 322 16.06 -22.97 0.68
C TYR A 322 16.90 -24.08 0.03
N ARG A 323 18.24 -23.97 0.07
CA ARG A 323 19.17 -24.97 -0.45
C ARG A 323 19.44 -26.13 0.50
N SER A 324 19.30 -25.90 1.81
CA SER A 324 19.59 -26.90 2.85
C SER A 324 18.33 -27.49 3.48
N ILE A 325 17.17 -26.86 3.30
CA ILE A 325 15.88 -27.37 3.76
C ILE A 325 15.64 -28.75 3.14
N GLU A 326 15.43 -29.74 4.01
CA GLU A 326 15.12 -31.11 3.60
C GLU A 326 13.78 -31.15 2.87
N ARG A 327 12.73 -30.59 3.47
CA ARG A 327 11.42 -30.44 2.83
C ARG A 327 10.57 -29.44 3.59
N HIS A 328 9.99 -28.46 2.90
CA HIS A 328 9.13 -27.45 3.52
C HIS A 328 7.99 -27.03 2.59
N GLN A 329 6.77 -26.97 3.11
CA GLN A 329 5.61 -26.44 2.39
C GLN A 329 5.61 -24.91 2.54
N VAL A 330 5.84 -24.21 1.44
CA VAL A 330 5.94 -22.73 1.42
C VAL A 330 4.57 -22.08 1.25
N LEU A 331 3.74 -22.65 0.38
CA LEU A 331 2.41 -22.16 0.06
C LEU A 331 1.49 -23.37 -0.08
N GLY A 332 0.30 -23.32 0.50
CA GLY A 332 -0.76 -24.29 0.27
C GLY A 332 -2.09 -23.60 0.15
N TYR A 333 -2.98 -24.04 -0.74
CA TYR A 333 -4.33 -23.53 -0.76
C TYR A 333 -5.36 -24.58 -1.17
N ARG A 334 -6.54 -24.51 -0.54
CA ARG A 334 -7.63 -25.46 -0.74
C ARG A 334 -8.56 -25.01 -1.84
N THR A 335 -8.64 -25.82 -2.89
CA THR A 335 -9.38 -25.50 -4.12
C THR A 335 -10.84 -25.89 -4.09
N GLY A 336 -11.31 -26.53 -3.01
CA GLY A 336 -12.59 -27.24 -2.98
C GLY A 336 -12.40 -28.73 -3.26
N ASP A 337 -13.47 -29.52 -3.21
CA ASP A 337 -13.41 -30.98 -3.43
C ASP A 337 -12.39 -31.73 -2.55
N ARG A 338 -12.02 -31.13 -1.41
CA ARG A 338 -10.97 -31.62 -0.50
C ARG A 338 -9.60 -31.77 -1.17
N LEU A 339 -9.38 -31.02 -2.25
CA LEU A 339 -8.13 -30.92 -2.98
C LEU A 339 -7.35 -29.67 -2.53
N GLU A 340 -6.09 -29.86 -2.20
CA GLU A 340 -5.17 -28.81 -1.78
C GLU A 340 -3.95 -28.78 -2.70
N MET A 341 -3.66 -27.62 -3.28
CA MET A 341 -2.44 -27.40 -4.05
C MET A 341 -1.34 -26.90 -3.13
N GLN A 342 -0.21 -27.59 -3.10
CA GLN A 342 0.90 -27.35 -2.17
C GLN A 342 2.22 -27.14 -2.92
N TYR A 343 2.95 -26.08 -2.58
CA TYR A 343 4.28 -25.75 -3.09
C TYR A 343 5.32 -26.24 -2.09
N TRP A 344 6.16 -27.17 -2.53
CA TRP A 344 7.20 -27.79 -1.71
C TRP A 344 8.58 -27.34 -2.17
N LEU A 345 9.40 -26.87 -1.23
CA LEU A 345 10.83 -26.65 -1.42
C LEU A 345 11.63 -27.77 -0.77
N GLU A 346 12.62 -28.28 -1.50
CA GLU A 346 13.56 -29.30 -1.04
C GLU A 346 14.90 -29.10 -1.75
N LYS A 347 15.97 -28.91 -0.95
CA LYS A 347 17.36 -28.90 -1.42
C LYS A 347 17.60 -28.03 -2.66
N GLY A 348 17.08 -26.80 -2.66
CA GLY A 348 17.27 -25.84 -3.77
C GLY A 348 16.27 -25.97 -4.92
N ARG A 349 15.24 -26.81 -4.78
CA ARG A 349 14.29 -27.14 -5.85
C ARG A 349 12.86 -26.95 -5.36
N VAL A 350 11.98 -26.56 -6.27
CA VAL A 350 10.55 -26.41 -6.01
C VAL A 350 9.73 -27.40 -6.84
N ARG A 351 8.65 -27.92 -6.25
CA ARG A 351 7.60 -28.65 -6.97
C ARG A 351 6.22 -28.28 -6.42
N VAL A 352 5.19 -28.62 -7.17
CA VAL A 352 3.81 -28.55 -6.72
C VAL A 352 3.21 -29.94 -6.62
N GLU A 353 2.44 -30.16 -5.56
CA GLU A 353 1.64 -31.37 -5.33
C GLU A 353 0.16 -31.01 -5.18
N ILE A 354 -0.74 -31.83 -5.72
CA ILE A 354 -2.17 -31.77 -5.42
C ILE A 354 -2.50 -32.91 -4.45
N HIS A 355 -2.90 -32.56 -3.24
CA HIS A 355 -3.23 -33.49 -2.17
C HIS A 355 -4.73 -33.64 -2.04
N ASN A 356 -5.19 -34.89 -1.93
CA ASN A 356 -6.54 -35.20 -1.48
C ASN A 356 -6.49 -35.43 0.03
N TRP A 357 -6.93 -34.41 0.79
CA TRP A 357 -6.83 -34.42 2.25
C TRP A 357 -7.65 -35.53 2.89
N ASN A 358 -8.77 -35.94 2.28
CA ASN A 358 -9.62 -37.00 2.82
C ASN A 358 -9.01 -38.39 2.63
N ALA A 359 -8.37 -38.62 1.48
CA ALA A 359 -7.72 -39.89 1.19
C ALA A 359 -6.28 -39.96 1.73
N GLY A 360 -5.71 -38.84 2.21
CA GLY A 360 -4.34 -38.77 2.70
C GLY A 360 -3.30 -39.09 1.63
N LYS A 361 -3.61 -38.81 0.35
CA LYS A 361 -2.75 -39.16 -0.80
C LYS A 361 -2.50 -37.98 -1.72
N VAL A 362 -1.35 -38.03 -2.38
CA VAL A 362 -1.00 -37.12 -3.48
C VAL A 362 -1.65 -37.63 -4.76
N GLU A 363 -2.49 -36.81 -5.38
CA GLU A 363 -3.16 -37.13 -6.64
C GLU A 363 -2.31 -36.74 -7.85
N MET A 364 -1.53 -35.66 -7.73
CA MET A 364 -0.67 -35.16 -8.81
C MET A 364 0.61 -34.52 -8.24
N THR A 365 1.72 -34.68 -8.96
CA THR A 365 3.01 -34.07 -8.62
C THR A 365 3.68 -33.50 -9.87
N SER A 366 4.07 -32.23 -9.84
CA SER A 366 4.89 -31.65 -10.90
C SER A 366 6.33 -32.20 -10.87
N SER A 367 7.04 -32.10 -11.99
CA SER A 367 8.51 -32.23 -11.97
C SER A 367 9.14 -31.19 -11.03
N TRP A 368 10.30 -31.53 -10.47
CA TRP A 368 11.14 -30.59 -9.75
C TRP A 368 11.69 -29.52 -10.70
N VAL A 369 11.71 -28.27 -10.24
CA VAL A 369 12.34 -27.14 -10.92
C VAL A 369 13.40 -26.55 -10.01
N GLU A 370 14.63 -26.42 -10.52
CA GLU A 370 15.74 -25.79 -9.79
C GLU A 370 15.46 -24.31 -9.53
N VAL A 371 15.70 -23.85 -8.31
CA VAL A 371 15.67 -22.43 -7.96
C VAL A 371 17.02 -21.80 -8.36
N PRO A 372 17.05 -20.81 -9.28
CA PRO A 372 18.31 -20.18 -9.68
C PRO A 372 19.10 -19.61 -8.50
N ALA A 373 20.40 -19.93 -8.46
CA ALA A 373 21.33 -19.38 -7.48
C ALA A 373 21.85 -17.99 -7.90
N GLY A 374 22.33 -17.20 -6.94
CA GLY A 374 23.02 -15.93 -7.19
C GLY A 374 22.11 -14.75 -7.54
N MET A 375 20.79 -14.96 -7.60
CA MET A 375 19.81 -13.88 -7.71
C MET A 375 19.47 -13.34 -6.31
N GLY A 376 19.10 -12.06 -6.21
CA GLY A 376 18.63 -11.48 -4.94
C GLY A 376 17.20 -11.88 -4.58
N ASN A 377 16.41 -12.28 -5.57
CA ASN A 377 15.08 -12.85 -5.39
C ASN A 377 14.76 -13.76 -6.58
N VAL A 378 13.85 -14.71 -6.37
CA VAL A 378 13.39 -15.64 -7.40
C VAL A 378 11.87 -15.69 -7.38
N GLU A 379 11.26 -15.38 -8.52
CA GLU A 379 9.83 -15.53 -8.73
C GLU A 379 9.46 -17.02 -8.90
N VAL A 380 8.63 -17.55 -8.01
CA VAL A 380 8.02 -18.88 -8.16
C VAL A 380 6.57 -18.71 -8.62
N PHE A 381 6.18 -19.43 -9.65
CA PHE A 381 4.84 -19.37 -10.22
C PHE A 381 4.39 -20.75 -10.68
N ALA A 382 3.15 -21.11 -10.39
CA ALA A 382 2.50 -22.27 -10.96
C ALA A 382 1.10 -21.95 -11.49
N GLN A 383 0.73 -22.68 -12.54
CA GLN A 383 -0.62 -22.72 -13.07
C GLN A 383 -1.11 -24.16 -13.06
N TRP A 384 -2.23 -24.41 -12.39
CA TRP A 384 -2.93 -25.68 -12.42
C TRP A 384 -4.21 -25.52 -13.21
N ASP A 385 -4.26 -26.11 -14.41
CA ASP A 385 -5.48 -26.23 -15.19
C ASP A 385 -6.13 -27.57 -14.88
N ASN A 386 -7.31 -27.54 -14.27
CA ASN A 386 -8.09 -28.73 -13.97
C ASN A 386 -9.44 -28.72 -14.69
N SER A 387 -9.53 -28.00 -15.81
CA SER A 387 -10.77 -27.89 -16.56
C SER A 387 -11.20 -29.25 -17.13
N ALA A 388 -12.51 -29.45 -17.24
CA ALA A 388 -13.08 -30.69 -17.78
C ALA A 388 -12.61 -31.00 -19.21
N GLN A 389 -12.23 -29.96 -19.98
CA GLN A 389 -11.83 -30.10 -21.38
C GLN A 389 -10.35 -30.53 -21.53
N SER A 390 -9.46 -29.99 -20.71
CA SER A 390 -8.02 -30.27 -20.81
C SER A 390 -7.55 -31.41 -19.91
N GLY A 391 -8.37 -31.81 -18.94
CA GLY A 391 -7.93 -32.63 -17.83
C GLY A 391 -6.96 -31.88 -16.91
N GLY A 392 -6.34 -32.60 -15.98
CA GLY A 392 -5.36 -32.04 -15.05
C GLY A 392 -4.02 -31.77 -15.74
N ARG A 393 -3.59 -30.51 -15.77
CA ARG A 393 -2.28 -30.06 -16.28
C ARG A 393 -1.64 -29.07 -15.33
N ILE A 394 -0.32 -29.10 -15.22
CA ILE A 394 0.41 -28.13 -14.39
C ILE A 394 1.64 -27.56 -15.09
N TYR A 395 1.82 -26.26 -14.92
CA TYR A 395 3.03 -25.52 -15.27
C TYR A 395 3.66 -24.99 -14.00
N LEU A 396 4.99 -25.07 -13.89
CA LEU A 396 5.76 -24.55 -12.77
C LEU A 396 7.03 -23.87 -13.27
N ARG A 397 7.30 -22.67 -12.73
CA ARG A 397 8.46 -21.83 -13.01
C ARG A 397 9.11 -21.35 -11.71
N ALA A 398 10.44 -21.30 -11.69
CA ALA A 398 11.25 -20.62 -10.70
C ALA A 398 12.29 -19.74 -11.41
N GLY A 399 12.07 -18.42 -11.44
CA GLY A 399 12.88 -17.48 -12.21
C GLY A 399 12.82 -17.80 -13.70
N THR A 400 13.98 -18.09 -14.30
CA THR A 400 14.12 -18.52 -15.70
C THR A 400 13.95 -20.03 -15.90
N ASN A 401 13.98 -20.83 -14.83
CA ASN A 401 13.84 -22.28 -14.90
C ASN A 401 12.36 -22.66 -14.90
N SER A 402 11.99 -23.71 -15.65
CA SER A 402 10.62 -24.22 -15.67
C SER A 402 10.56 -25.72 -15.97
N ASN A 403 9.38 -26.32 -15.80
CA ASN A 403 9.10 -27.69 -16.21
C ASN A 403 8.82 -27.83 -17.73
N GLY A 404 9.06 -26.81 -18.54
CA GLY A 404 8.94 -26.86 -20.01
C GLY A 404 7.53 -26.63 -20.58
N GLY A 405 6.53 -26.34 -19.75
CA GLY A 405 5.17 -26.00 -20.20
C GLY A 405 4.06 -26.63 -19.34
N LEU A 406 2.82 -26.60 -19.85
CA LEU A 406 1.69 -27.29 -19.23
C LEU A 406 1.80 -28.80 -19.45
N THR A 407 2.27 -29.52 -18.43
CA THR A 407 2.40 -30.98 -18.48
C THR A 407 1.09 -31.62 -18.05
N SER A 408 0.56 -32.55 -18.84
CA SER A 408 -0.69 -33.28 -18.52
C SER A 408 -0.46 -34.45 -17.57
N TYR A 409 -1.41 -34.67 -16.67
CA TYR A 409 -1.41 -35.74 -15.67
C TYR A 409 -2.69 -36.59 -15.70
N GLY A 410 -3.48 -36.47 -16.78
CA GLY A 410 -4.69 -37.26 -17.01
C GLY A 410 -5.98 -36.46 -16.86
N ALA A 411 -7.04 -37.14 -16.43
CA ALA A 411 -8.38 -36.56 -16.31
C ALA A 411 -8.45 -35.44 -15.26
N SER A 412 -9.50 -34.62 -15.34
CA SER A 412 -9.79 -33.60 -14.32
C SER A 412 -10.03 -34.27 -12.97
N LEU A 413 -9.42 -33.72 -11.92
CA LEU A 413 -9.58 -34.17 -10.55
C LEU A 413 -10.79 -33.48 -9.91
N SER A 414 -11.81 -34.25 -9.58
CA SER A 414 -12.94 -33.78 -8.76
C SER A 414 -13.40 -34.92 -7.89
N THR A 415 -13.63 -34.63 -6.61
CA THR A 415 -14.21 -35.61 -5.68
C THR A 415 -15.71 -35.41 -5.55
N GLY A 416 -16.25 -34.26 -5.99
CA GLY A 416 -17.61 -33.82 -5.73
C GLY A 416 -17.93 -33.68 -4.23
N GLN A 417 -16.91 -33.75 -3.36
CA GLN A 417 -17.11 -33.71 -1.92
C GLN A 417 -17.06 -32.28 -1.42
N TYR A 418 -18.00 -31.96 -0.53
CA TYR A 418 -17.97 -30.69 0.16
C TYR A 418 -16.66 -30.49 0.95
N ASP A 419 -16.08 -29.29 0.84
CA ASP A 419 -14.91 -28.83 1.59
C ASP A 419 -15.25 -27.56 2.36
N GLN A 420 -15.22 -27.65 3.69
CA GLN A 420 -15.49 -26.52 4.56
C GLN A 420 -14.39 -25.48 4.59
N PHE A 421 -13.17 -25.86 4.20
CA PHE A 421 -12.01 -24.99 4.17
C PHE A 421 -11.64 -24.57 2.75
N GLN A 422 -12.56 -24.71 1.78
CA GLN A 422 -12.40 -24.17 0.43
C GLN A 422 -12.02 -22.68 0.50
N GLY A 423 -10.99 -22.29 -0.24
CA GLY A 423 -10.45 -20.94 -0.24
C GLY A 423 -9.45 -20.63 0.88
N ARG A 424 -9.18 -21.56 1.81
CA ARG A 424 -8.12 -21.38 2.81
C ARG A 424 -6.75 -21.44 2.15
N ILE A 425 -5.88 -20.49 2.49
CA ILE A 425 -4.48 -20.43 2.07
C ILE A 425 -3.56 -20.49 3.29
N GLN A 426 -2.43 -21.17 3.17
CA GLN A 426 -1.39 -21.34 4.17
C GLN A 426 -0.06 -20.87 3.59
N VAL A 427 0.69 -20.07 4.34
CA VAL A 427 2.01 -19.55 3.97
C VAL A 427 3.00 -19.97 5.04
N GLY A 428 3.94 -20.84 4.69
CA GLY A 428 5.08 -21.22 5.52
C GLY A 428 6.23 -20.24 5.33
N HIS A 429 6.48 -19.37 6.31
CA HIS A 429 7.53 -18.35 6.23
C HIS A 429 8.83 -18.74 6.97
N ALA A 430 9.23 -20.02 6.89
CA ALA A 430 10.59 -20.39 7.28
C ALA A 430 11.64 -19.68 6.41
N LEU A 431 11.24 -19.27 5.20
CA LEU A 431 12.00 -18.52 4.22
C LEU A 431 11.45 -17.11 4.08
N SER A 432 12.28 -16.19 3.57
CA SER A 432 11.81 -14.83 3.31
C SER A 432 10.96 -14.78 2.04
N LEU A 433 9.75 -14.23 2.17
CA LEU A 433 8.72 -14.25 1.12
C LEU A 433 8.09 -12.87 0.93
N SER A 434 7.74 -12.54 -0.32
CA SER A 434 6.98 -11.35 -0.69
C SER A 434 6.07 -11.64 -1.90
N ASP A 435 5.15 -10.73 -2.20
CA ASP A 435 4.24 -10.78 -3.36
C ASP A 435 3.55 -12.15 -3.57
N ILE A 436 3.04 -12.73 -2.47
CA ILE A 436 2.32 -14.01 -2.48
C ILE A 436 0.97 -13.77 -3.14
N ASN A 437 0.64 -14.53 -4.17
CA ASN A 437 -0.54 -14.27 -4.98
C ASN A 437 -1.29 -15.55 -5.34
N LEU A 438 -2.60 -15.42 -5.49
CA LEU A 438 -3.51 -16.47 -5.97
C LEU A 438 -4.63 -15.83 -6.80
N ALA A 439 -5.00 -16.48 -7.90
CA ALA A 439 -6.19 -16.20 -8.69
C ALA A 439 -6.80 -17.50 -9.22
N SER A 440 -8.09 -17.47 -9.55
CA SER A 440 -8.81 -18.58 -10.16
C SER A 440 -9.66 -18.11 -11.35
N ARG A 441 -9.68 -18.88 -12.43
CA ARG A 441 -10.49 -18.60 -13.64
C ARG A 441 -11.11 -19.88 -14.17
N GLN A 442 -12.36 -19.84 -14.59
CA GLN A 442 -13.02 -20.96 -15.27
C GLN A 442 -12.80 -20.87 -16.77
N TYR A 443 -11.53 -20.94 -17.19
CA TYR A 443 -11.20 -21.06 -18.60
C TYR A 443 -11.40 -22.49 -19.10
N ARG A 444 -11.62 -22.59 -20.41
CA ARG A 444 -11.54 -23.85 -21.15
C ARG A 444 -10.21 -23.84 -21.88
N ASP A 445 -9.36 -24.83 -21.59
CA ASP A 445 -8.03 -24.99 -22.20
C ASP A 445 -7.14 -23.73 -22.06
N ALA A 446 -6.81 -23.35 -20.82
CA ALA A 446 -6.06 -22.12 -20.59
C ALA A 446 -4.61 -22.24 -21.06
N GLY A 447 -4.15 -21.24 -21.82
CA GLY A 447 -2.72 -21.00 -22.03
C GLY A 447 -2.00 -20.57 -20.75
N ILE A 448 -0.66 -20.58 -20.78
CA ILE A 448 0.15 -20.10 -19.67
C ILE A 448 -0.01 -18.58 -19.55
N ASN A 449 -0.58 -18.09 -18.45
CA ASN A 449 -0.78 -16.66 -18.24
C ASN A 449 -0.55 -16.23 -16.79
N PRO A 450 0.68 -15.89 -16.41
CA PRO A 450 0.98 -15.39 -15.06
C PRO A 450 0.28 -14.07 -14.72
N GLN A 451 -0.19 -13.32 -15.73
CA GLN A 451 -0.81 -12.01 -15.51
C GLN A 451 -2.21 -12.10 -14.88
N GLU A 452 -2.81 -13.30 -14.82
CA GLU A 452 -4.10 -13.52 -14.17
C GLU A 452 -4.04 -13.28 -12.66
N SER A 453 -2.94 -13.64 -11.99
CA SER A 453 -2.80 -13.47 -10.53
C SER A 453 -2.10 -12.18 -10.12
N ARG A 454 -1.20 -11.65 -10.94
CA ARG A 454 -0.44 -10.42 -10.66
C ARG A 454 -0.07 -9.69 -11.93
N ARG A 455 0.12 -8.38 -11.86
CA ARG A 455 0.63 -7.57 -12.98
C ARG A 455 1.89 -6.82 -12.58
N PRO A 456 2.78 -6.49 -13.54
CA PRO A 456 3.81 -5.50 -13.31
C PRO A 456 3.19 -4.17 -12.87
N ALA A 457 3.74 -3.53 -11.85
CA ALA A 457 3.35 -2.16 -11.53
C ALA A 457 3.87 -1.21 -12.62
N ARG A 458 3.07 -0.21 -13.02
CA ARG A 458 3.48 0.78 -14.03
C ARG A 458 4.43 1.81 -13.44
N TYR A 459 4.11 2.27 -12.23
CA TYR A 459 4.79 3.35 -11.53
C TYR A 459 5.67 2.81 -10.39
N PRO A 460 6.96 3.17 -10.34
CA PRO A 460 7.83 2.79 -9.23
C PRO A 460 7.45 3.56 -7.96
N ALA A 461 7.71 2.97 -6.80
CA ALA A 461 7.65 3.64 -5.52
C ALA A 461 8.90 3.36 -4.68
N VAL A 462 9.23 4.26 -3.77
CA VAL A 462 10.28 4.08 -2.76
C VAL A 462 9.71 4.53 -1.43
N LEU A 463 9.63 3.59 -0.50
CA LEU A 463 9.01 3.80 0.80
C LEU A 463 10.07 3.66 1.88
N ASP A 464 10.24 4.69 2.68
CA ASP A 464 10.94 4.55 3.94
C ASP A 464 10.19 3.59 4.86
N GLN A 465 10.94 3.00 5.80
CA GLN A 465 10.32 2.23 6.85
C GLN A 465 9.53 3.17 7.77
N GLY A 466 8.20 3.03 7.72
CA GLY A 466 7.28 3.67 8.64
C GLY A 466 7.68 3.51 10.11
N VAL A 467 7.65 4.64 10.83
CA VAL A 467 7.92 4.76 12.26
C VAL A 467 6.63 4.54 13.05
N ASN A 468 5.50 4.98 12.51
CA ASN A 468 4.20 4.72 13.11
C ASN A 468 3.82 3.24 12.99
N LYS A 469 3.32 2.69 14.09
CA LYS A 469 2.90 1.30 14.23
C LYS A 469 1.43 1.27 14.63
N LEU A 470 0.63 0.67 13.76
CA LEU A 470 -0.81 0.52 13.94
C LEU A 470 -1.12 -0.79 14.65
N THR A 471 -1.96 -0.71 15.66
CA THR A 471 -2.54 -1.84 16.38
C THR A 471 -3.87 -2.31 15.78
N PHE A 472 -4.47 -1.54 14.89
CA PHE A 472 -5.66 -1.87 14.11
C PHE A 472 -5.70 -1.02 12.83
N THR A 473 -6.44 -1.47 11.82
CA THR A 473 -6.70 -0.66 10.62
C THR A 473 -7.92 0.24 10.85
N PRO A 474 -7.81 1.54 10.62
CA PRO A 474 -8.96 2.43 10.80
C PRO A 474 -9.91 2.36 9.60
N GLU A 475 -11.20 2.51 9.90
CA GLU A 475 -12.33 2.64 8.95
C GLU A 475 -12.52 1.52 7.90
N HIS A 476 -13.77 1.24 7.54
CA HIS A 476 -14.13 0.32 6.45
C HIS A 476 -14.74 1.01 5.24
N THR A 477 -14.84 2.33 5.28
CA THR A 477 -15.35 3.11 4.17
C THR A 477 -14.25 3.29 3.14
N ALA A 478 -14.57 3.02 1.88
CA ALA A 478 -13.64 3.29 0.79
C ALA A 478 -13.39 4.80 0.69
N ARG A 479 -12.11 5.19 0.63
CA ARG A 479 -11.66 6.59 0.54
C ARG A 479 -10.61 6.72 -0.56
N ASP A 480 -10.39 7.94 -1.04
CA ASP A 480 -9.35 8.21 -2.02
C ASP A 480 -7.98 7.75 -1.50
N ALA A 481 -7.23 7.00 -2.32
CA ALA A 481 -5.95 6.43 -1.91
C ALA A 481 -4.95 7.51 -1.52
N TRP A 482 -4.95 8.65 -2.23
CA TRP A 482 -4.07 9.77 -1.93
C TRP A 482 -4.37 10.40 -0.57
N ASP A 483 -5.64 10.51 -0.20
CA ASP A 483 -6.05 11.06 1.09
C ASP A 483 -5.59 10.15 2.24
N ILE A 484 -5.79 8.83 2.11
CA ILE A 484 -5.31 7.85 3.11
C ILE A 484 -3.78 7.95 3.24
N VAL A 485 -3.06 7.91 2.12
CA VAL A 485 -1.59 7.98 2.09
C VAL A 485 -1.09 9.25 2.74
N THR A 486 -1.72 10.38 2.45
CA THR A 486 -1.36 11.67 3.03
C THR A 486 -1.62 11.70 4.53
N GLU A 487 -2.79 11.27 5.00
CA GLU A 487 -3.12 11.23 6.42
C GLU A 487 -2.17 10.34 7.22
N VAL A 488 -1.85 9.15 6.70
CA VAL A 488 -0.91 8.20 7.34
C VAL A 488 0.49 8.79 7.43
N ALA A 489 0.98 9.40 6.34
CA ALA A 489 2.28 10.05 6.34
C ALA A 489 2.29 11.25 7.30
N SER A 490 1.20 12.02 7.36
CA SER A 490 1.05 13.18 8.25
C SER A 490 1.01 12.78 9.72
N ALA A 491 0.38 11.65 10.03
CA ALA A 491 0.35 11.09 11.37
C ALA A 491 1.76 10.77 11.90
N GLU A 492 2.73 10.50 11.02
CA GLU A 492 4.13 10.31 11.38
C GLU A 492 5.08 11.44 10.96
N PHE A 493 4.53 12.59 10.56
CA PHE A 493 5.29 13.76 10.14
C PHE A 493 6.30 13.44 9.03
N GLY A 494 5.90 12.49 8.19
CA GLY A 494 6.59 12.10 6.97
C GLY A 494 6.22 13.01 5.81
N SER A 495 6.66 12.66 4.61
CA SER A 495 6.26 13.36 3.39
C SER A 495 6.01 12.38 2.28
N VAL A 496 4.98 12.65 1.50
CA VAL A 496 4.60 11.86 0.32
C VAL A 496 4.52 12.76 -0.90
N PHE A 497 5.11 12.34 -2.01
CA PHE A 497 5.14 13.09 -3.27
C PHE A 497 5.65 12.18 -4.40
N PHE A 498 5.51 12.61 -5.65
CA PHE A 498 6.23 12.02 -6.77
C PHE A 498 7.50 12.81 -7.06
N ASP A 499 8.63 12.12 -7.19
CA ASP A 499 9.85 12.75 -7.64
C ASP A 499 9.78 13.10 -9.14
N GLU A 500 10.78 13.84 -9.60
CA GLU A 500 10.93 14.33 -10.97
C GLU A 500 10.83 13.21 -12.01
N ASN A 501 11.25 11.99 -11.64
CA ASN A 501 11.24 10.82 -12.51
C ASN A 501 9.89 10.09 -12.54
N GLY A 502 8.89 10.59 -11.81
CA GLY A 502 7.59 9.97 -11.62
C GLY A 502 7.64 8.76 -10.68
N THR A 503 8.60 8.73 -9.74
CA THR A 503 8.67 7.72 -8.69
C THR A 503 7.97 8.23 -7.44
N PHE A 504 7.00 7.48 -6.94
CA PHE A 504 6.38 7.81 -5.66
C PHE A 504 7.42 7.70 -4.53
N ARG A 505 7.51 8.71 -3.66
CA ARG A 505 8.40 8.74 -2.50
C ARG A 505 7.56 8.86 -1.23
N PHE A 506 7.83 7.99 -0.27
CA PHE A 506 7.46 8.21 1.12
C PHE A 506 8.74 8.38 1.94
N TRP A 507 8.90 9.57 2.53
CA TRP A 507 9.94 9.85 3.50
C TRP A 507 9.35 9.84 4.90
N ASN A 508 9.95 9.09 5.81
CA ASN A 508 9.60 9.19 7.21
C ASN A 508 10.25 10.44 7.83
N GLN A 509 9.86 10.77 9.05
CA GLN A 509 10.41 11.91 9.79
C GLN A 509 11.95 11.91 9.87
N ALA A 510 12.56 10.73 10.02
CA ALA A 510 14.01 10.62 10.16
C ALA A 510 14.74 11.02 8.87
N THR A 511 14.22 10.65 7.70
CA THR A 511 14.77 11.04 6.41
C THR A 511 14.59 12.53 6.13
N VAL A 512 13.41 13.09 6.45
CA VAL A 512 13.17 14.54 6.34
C VAL A 512 14.19 15.31 7.18
N ARG A 513 14.44 14.85 8.42
CA ARG A 513 15.43 15.45 9.33
C ARG A 513 16.87 15.27 8.84
N ASP A 514 17.25 14.09 8.35
CA ASP A 514 18.61 13.86 7.85
C ASP A 514 18.94 14.79 6.69
N LYS A 515 17.99 14.96 5.76
CA LYS A 515 18.12 15.91 4.65
C LYS A 515 18.33 17.36 5.12
N ALA A 516 17.62 17.78 6.16
CA ALA A 516 17.78 19.11 6.75
C ALA A 516 19.21 19.39 7.26
N THR A 517 20.01 18.35 7.56
CA THR A 517 21.37 18.50 8.10
C THR A 517 22.47 18.53 7.03
N ARG A 518 22.13 18.29 5.77
CA ARG A 518 23.10 18.12 4.67
C ARG A 518 22.86 19.20 3.61
N PRO A 519 23.30 20.45 3.83
CA PRO A 519 23.13 21.51 2.86
C PRO A 519 23.83 21.14 1.55
N VAL A 520 23.15 21.36 0.43
CA VAL A 520 23.63 21.03 -0.92
C VAL A 520 24.09 22.25 -1.71
N ARG A 521 23.72 23.46 -1.27
CA ARG A 521 24.05 24.73 -1.92
C ARG A 521 24.13 25.86 -0.90
N THR A 522 24.98 26.84 -1.17
CA THR A 522 24.99 28.15 -0.50
C THR A 522 24.30 29.18 -1.39
N ILE A 523 23.46 30.02 -0.80
CA ILE A 523 22.76 31.14 -1.42
C ILE A 523 23.19 32.41 -0.68
N THR A 524 23.74 33.37 -1.41
CA THR A 524 24.15 34.69 -0.90
C THR A 524 23.09 35.75 -1.22
N LEU A 525 23.24 36.97 -0.69
CA LEU A 525 22.36 38.09 -1.05
C LEU A 525 22.42 38.48 -2.53
N ASP A 526 23.52 38.19 -3.22
CA ASP A 526 23.63 38.43 -4.67
C ASP A 526 22.80 37.42 -5.47
N ASP A 527 22.50 36.26 -4.87
CA ASP A 527 21.77 35.16 -5.51
C ASP A 527 20.25 35.22 -5.26
N ALA A 528 19.79 35.99 -4.27
CA ALA A 528 18.44 35.92 -3.73
C ALA A 528 17.72 37.27 -3.67
N GLN A 529 16.46 37.27 -4.08
CA GLN A 529 15.53 38.37 -3.92
C GLN A 529 14.42 38.01 -2.93
N ASP A 530 13.84 39.02 -2.30
CA ASP A 530 12.70 38.92 -1.38
C ASP A 530 12.94 38.06 -0.12
N LEU A 531 14.20 37.92 0.31
CA LEU A 531 14.53 37.20 1.53
C LEU A 531 13.95 37.92 2.77
N LYS A 532 12.87 37.37 3.32
CA LYS A 532 12.19 37.86 4.52
C LYS A 532 12.04 36.71 5.51
N LEU A 533 12.53 36.88 6.75
CA LEU A 533 12.33 35.91 7.82
C LEU A 533 11.29 36.43 8.82
N THR A 534 10.24 35.65 9.02
CA THR A 534 9.23 35.91 10.03
C THR A 534 9.34 34.89 11.15
N ARG A 535 9.34 35.34 12.41
CA ARG A 535 9.26 34.48 13.59
C ARG A 535 7.93 34.72 14.28
N SER A 536 7.15 33.67 14.47
CA SER A 536 5.88 33.77 15.19
C SER A 536 5.89 32.92 16.46
N LEU A 537 5.31 33.46 17.53
CA LEU A 537 5.00 32.71 18.74
C LEU A 537 3.93 31.62 18.46
N ASP A 538 3.16 31.78 17.39
CA ASP A 538 2.13 30.83 16.97
C ASP A 538 2.72 29.56 16.37
N SER A 539 4.02 29.52 16.06
CA SER A 539 4.70 28.27 15.67
C SER A 539 5.08 27.42 16.88
N VAL A 540 4.99 27.95 18.12
CA VAL A 540 5.42 27.23 19.32
C VAL A 540 4.36 26.21 19.73
N ARG A 541 4.76 24.95 19.81
CA ARG A 541 4.00 23.87 20.48
C ARG A 541 4.93 23.17 21.45
N ASN A 542 4.63 23.30 22.74
CA ASN A 542 5.45 22.77 23.84
C ASN A 542 4.71 21.76 24.72
N ILE A 543 3.45 21.47 24.37
CA ILE A 543 2.65 20.36 24.86
C ILE A 543 2.05 19.66 23.64
N TYR A 544 2.17 18.35 23.56
CA TYR A 544 1.48 17.52 22.58
C TYR A 544 0.55 16.58 23.33
N THR A 545 -0.70 16.52 22.90
CA THR A 545 -1.69 15.56 23.38
C THR A 545 -2.15 14.74 22.19
N ALA A 546 -1.91 13.42 22.18
CA ALA A 546 -2.42 12.54 21.14
C ALA A 546 -3.44 11.56 21.72
N ASP A 547 -4.62 11.49 21.11
CA ASP A 547 -5.64 10.51 21.51
C ASP A 547 -5.35 9.16 20.86
N ILE A 548 -4.96 8.19 21.68
CA ILE A 548 -4.58 6.86 21.22
C ILE A 548 -5.79 5.93 21.30
N GLY A 549 -6.25 5.45 20.15
CA GLY A 549 -7.31 4.45 20.07
C GLY A 549 -6.82 3.06 20.49
N ARG A 550 -7.59 2.36 21.33
CA ARG A 550 -7.30 0.97 21.70
C ARG A 550 -8.39 0.03 21.19
N ARG A 551 -8.04 -0.77 20.18
CA ARG A 551 -8.88 -1.86 19.68
C ARG A 551 -8.15 -3.20 19.77
N ARG A 552 -8.91 -4.27 20.03
CA ARG A 552 -8.37 -5.63 20.16
C ARG A 552 -9.28 -6.65 19.46
N ALA A 553 -8.66 -7.58 18.75
CA ALA A 553 -9.34 -8.72 18.18
C ALA A 553 -9.51 -9.80 19.26
N VAL A 554 -10.76 -10.12 19.59
CA VAL A 554 -11.15 -11.08 20.61
C VAL A 554 -12.06 -12.13 19.99
N PHE A 555 -11.75 -13.41 20.18
CA PHE A 555 -12.64 -14.48 19.77
C PHE A 555 -13.90 -14.46 20.65
N THR A 556 -15.07 -14.35 20.04
CA THR A 556 -16.37 -14.37 20.71
C THR A 556 -17.17 -15.57 20.28
N GLN A 557 -17.77 -16.25 21.25
CA GLN A 557 -18.66 -17.37 20.98
C GLN A 557 -19.93 -16.93 20.25
N ARG A 558 -20.36 -15.67 20.40
CA ARG A 558 -21.54 -15.12 19.72
C ARG A 558 -21.15 -13.84 18.99
N MET A 559 -20.59 -13.98 17.79
CA MET A 559 -20.24 -12.86 16.94
C MET A 559 -21.51 -12.28 16.27
N ILE A 560 -22.35 -13.19 15.78
CA ILE A 560 -23.69 -12.90 15.25
C ILE A 560 -24.70 -13.77 15.97
N GLU A 561 -25.84 -13.19 16.29
CA GLU A 561 -27.00 -13.85 16.88
C GLU A 561 -28.24 -13.33 16.18
N ALA A 562 -29.09 -14.24 15.69
CA ALA A 562 -30.39 -13.88 15.11
C ALA A 562 -31.24 -13.16 16.16
N ARG A 563 -31.93 -12.11 15.74
CA ARG A 563 -32.77 -11.27 16.60
C ARG A 563 -34.25 -11.52 16.38
N ASP A 564 -34.61 -12.02 15.20
CA ASP A 564 -35.98 -12.32 14.82
C ASP A 564 -36.11 -13.77 14.33
N PRO A 565 -37.18 -14.50 14.69
CA PRO A 565 -37.40 -15.88 14.24
C PRO A 565 -37.41 -16.03 12.72
N ASP A 566 -37.93 -15.02 12.02
CA ASP A 566 -38.11 -15.03 10.57
C ASP A 566 -37.02 -14.22 9.84
N GLU A 567 -35.94 -13.84 10.53
CA GLU A 567 -34.79 -13.12 9.95
C GLU A 567 -34.14 -13.92 8.81
N TYR A 568 -34.05 -15.24 8.98
CA TYR A 568 -33.34 -16.16 8.09
C TYR A 568 -34.27 -17.19 7.42
N VAL A 569 -35.28 -16.71 6.70
CA VAL A 569 -36.18 -17.58 5.91
C VAL A 569 -35.58 -17.90 4.53
N VAL A 570 -35.58 -19.19 4.18
CA VAL A 570 -35.08 -19.71 2.89
C VAL A 570 -36.11 -20.66 2.28
N ALA A 571 -36.40 -20.47 0.99
CA ALA A 571 -37.35 -21.32 0.27
C ALA A 571 -36.84 -22.77 0.15
N GLY A 572 -37.75 -23.71 -0.11
CA GLY A 572 -37.40 -25.10 -0.39
C GLY A 572 -36.46 -25.25 -1.59
N GLN A 573 -35.58 -26.25 -1.54
CA GLN A 573 -34.65 -26.65 -2.59
C GLN A 573 -33.83 -25.48 -3.15
N SER A 574 -33.44 -24.56 -2.28
CA SER A 574 -32.77 -23.32 -2.65
C SER A 574 -31.66 -22.97 -1.68
N PHE A 575 -30.89 -21.94 -2.01
CA PHE A 575 -29.97 -21.32 -1.07
C PHE A 575 -30.15 -19.81 -1.11
N ARG A 576 -29.80 -19.13 -0.01
CA ARG A 576 -29.85 -17.68 0.10
C ARG A 576 -28.58 -17.15 0.75
N HIS A 577 -28.09 -16.03 0.22
CA HIS A 577 -26.95 -15.30 0.77
C HIS A 577 -27.47 -14.09 1.54
N PHE A 578 -27.24 -14.07 2.84
CA PHE A 578 -27.51 -12.93 3.70
C PHE A 578 -26.21 -12.15 3.84
N ARG A 579 -26.17 -10.95 3.26
CA ARG A 579 -25.00 -10.08 3.31
C ARG A 579 -25.18 -9.09 4.45
N ILE A 580 -24.30 -9.19 5.44
CA ILE A 580 -24.38 -8.43 6.67
C ILE A 580 -23.19 -7.47 6.71
N TRP A 581 -23.48 -6.19 6.96
CA TRP A 581 -22.46 -5.18 7.21
C TRP A 581 -22.12 -5.17 8.69
N ARG A 582 -20.85 -5.42 9.03
CA ARG A 582 -20.34 -5.39 10.41
C ARG A 582 -18.91 -4.87 10.42
N ASP A 583 -18.72 -3.70 11.00
CA ASP A 583 -17.41 -3.06 11.16
C ASP A 583 -16.59 -3.65 12.32
N ASP A 584 -17.25 -4.43 13.18
CA ASP A 584 -16.66 -5.02 14.38
C ASP A 584 -16.29 -6.49 14.21
N VAL A 585 -16.34 -7.05 13.00
CA VAL A 585 -16.04 -8.46 12.73
C VAL A 585 -14.76 -8.58 11.91
N LEU A 586 -13.79 -9.34 12.43
CA LEU A 586 -12.49 -9.56 11.79
C LEU A 586 -12.44 -10.89 11.03
N SER A 587 -13.03 -11.96 11.56
CA SER A 587 -13.11 -13.26 10.91
C SER A 587 -14.28 -14.06 11.47
N PRO A 588 -15.19 -14.61 10.64
CA PRO A 588 -16.10 -15.64 11.12
C PRO A 588 -15.31 -16.89 11.51
N PHE A 589 -15.88 -17.73 12.36
CA PHE A 589 -15.39 -19.10 12.52
C PHE A 589 -15.67 -19.88 11.24
N PRO A 590 -14.65 -20.44 10.58
CA PRO A 590 -14.76 -20.93 9.20
C PRO A 590 -15.43 -22.30 9.08
N GLU A 591 -15.59 -23.02 10.20
CA GLU A 591 -16.26 -24.31 10.20
C GLU A 591 -17.75 -24.16 9.85
N ARG A 592 -18.36 -25.27 9.44
CA ARG A 592 -19.80 -25.31 9.22
C ARG A 592 -20.52 -25.05 10.55
N VAL A 593 -21.53 -24.19 10.53
CA VAL A 593 -22.37 -23.96 11.71
C VAL A 593 -23.12 -25.25 12.05
N ASN A 594 -23.04 -25.69 13.30
CA ASN A 594 -23.59 -26.97 13.72
C ASN A 594 -25.12 -26.90 13.90
N ALA A 595 -25.83 -27.95 13.51
CA ALA A 595 -27.25 -28.06 13.79
C ALA A 595 -27.49 -28.54 15.23
N TYR A 596 -28.52 -28.00 15.86
CA TYR A 596 -29.01 -28.35 17.20
C TYR A 596 -30.52 -28.58 17.15
N ALA A 597 -31.07 -29.19 18.19
CA ALA A 597 -32.51 -29.37 18.38
C ALA A 597 -32.98 -28.71 19.68
N THR A 598 -34.24 -28.27 19.76
CA THR A 598 -34.76 -27.62 20.98
C THR A 598 -34.77 -28.57 22.18
N ASN A 599 -35.19 -29.83 21.98
CA ASN A 599 -35.44 -30.78 23.08
C ASN A 599 -34.56 -32.05 23.04
N GLY A 600 -33.52 -32.10 22.19
CA GLY A 600 -32.58 -33.24 22.13
C GLY A 600 -33.13 -34.54 21.56
N ALA A 601 -34.25 -34.50 20.83
CA ALA A 601 -34.90 -35.66 20.23
C ALA A 601 -34.19 -36.21 18.97
N SER A 602 -33.10 -35.56 18.52
CA SER A 602 -32.33 -35.93 17.34
C SER A 602 -30.87 -36.24 17.71
N ASN A 603 -30.08 -36.76 16.76
CA ASN A 603 -28.63 -36.94 16.93
C ASN A 603 -27.85 -35.61 17.07
N ALA A 604 -28.55 -34.47 17.05
CA ALA A 604 -27.96 -33.16 17.27
C ALA A 604 -27.89 -32.82 18.77
N GLY A 605 -26.97 -31.92 19.14
CA GLY A 605 -26.93 -31.38 20.49
C GLY A 605 -28.21 -30.61 20.83
N VAL A 606 -28.45 -30.39 22.12
CA VAL A 606 -29.57 -29.55 22.61
C VAL A 606 -29.20 -28.07 22.48
N TRP A 607 -30.07 -27.27 21.89
CA TRP A 607 -29.92 -25.82 21.83
C TRP A 607 -30.04 -25.21 23.23
N ASN A 608 -29.02 -24.48 23.66
CA ASN A 608 -28.98 -23.80 24.94
C ASN A 608 -28.03 -22.60 24.89
N ASP A 609 -27.86 -21.89 26.00
CA ASP A 609 -27.00 -20.70 26.05
C ASP A 609 -25.50 -20.97 25.94
N SER A 610 -25.03 -22.20 26.12
CA SER A 610 -23.61 -22.53 25.85
C SER A 610 -23.29 -22.66 24.36
N VAL A 611 -24.31 -22.79 23.50
CA VAL A 611 -24.10 -22.89 22.05
C VAL A 611 -23.69 -21.53 21.50
N GLY A 612 -22.42 -21.42 21.09
CA GLY A 612 -21.89 -20.23 20.41
C GLY A 612 -21.92 -20.31 18.88
N HIS A 613 -21.75 -21.50 18.32
CA HIS A 613 -21.68 -21.70 16.88
C HIS A 613 -22.65 -22.79 16.46
N GLY A 614 -23.92 -22.42 16.28
CA GLY A 614 -24.99 -23.36 16.01
C GLY A 614 -26.25 -22.74 15.45
N TYR A 615 -27.17 -23.58 14.97
CA TYR A 615 -28.52 -23.18 14.62
C TYR A 615 -29.56 -24.27 14.94
N VAL A 616 -30.83 -23.89 15.03
CA VAL A 616 -31.99 -24.80 15.01
C VAL A 616 -32.82 -24.46 13.79
N ALA A 617 -33.15 -25.45 12.95
CA ALA A 617 -33.96 -25.24 11.75
C ALA A 617 -35.40 -25.70 11.98
N GLN A 618 -36.37 -24.93 11.52
CA GLN A 618 -37.77 -25.33 11.42
C GLN A 618 -38.22 -25.36 9.96
N LEU A 619 -39.07 -26.32 9.62
CA LEU A 619 -39.72 -26.46 8.33
C LEU A 619 -41.15 -25.94 8.40
N TRP A 620 -41.62 -25.27 7.35
CA TRP A 620 -43.03 -24.95 7.20
C TRP A 620 -43.79 -26.15 6.65
N LYS A 621 -44.40 -26.93 7.55
CA LYS A 621 -45.08 -28.18 7.21
C LYS A 621 -46.42 -28.27 7.95
N ASP A 622 -47.45 -28.73 7.24
CA ASP A 622 -48.82 -28.88 7.77
C ASP A 622 -49.39 -27.55 8.35
N GLY A 623 -49.06 -26.42 7.71
CA GLY A 623 -49.55 -25.10 8.09
C GLY A 623 -48.90 -24.49 9.34
N ARG A 624 -47.78 -25.07 9.82
CA ARG A 624 -47.03 -24.57 10.98
C ARG A 624 -45.52 -24.76 10.81
N TRP A 625 -44.76 -24.00 11.59
CA TRP A 625 -43.32 -24.22 11.74
C TRP A 625 -43.06 -25.35 12.76
N GLN A 626 -42.20 -26.30 12.41
CA GLN A 626 -41.79 -27.40 13.30
C GLN A 626 -40.39 -27.90 12.93
N GLU A 627 -39.59 -28.34 13.92
CA GLU A 627 -38.26 -28.91 13.65
C GLU A 627 -38.34 -30.19 12.79
N PRO A 628 -37.39 -30.39 11.85
CA PRO A 628 -37.21 -31.69 11.23
C PRO A 628 -36.73 -32.69 12.29
N GLY A 629 -37.31 -33.89 12.31
CA GLY A 629 -36.83 -34.97 13.18
C GLY A 629 -35.37 -35.39 12.94
N ASN A 630 -34.74 -34.89 11.87
CA ASN A 630 -33.32 -35.04 11.56
C ASN A 630 -32.65 -33.67 11.33
N SER A 631 -31.42 -33.52 11.82
CA SER A 631 -30.62 -32.30 11.63
C SER A 631 -29.94 -32.19 10.24
N GLY A 632 -30.28 -33.08 9.31
CA GLY A 632 -29.77 -33.07 7.94
C GLY A 632 -30.45 -32.01 7.07
N GLY A 633 -29.96 -31.82 5.84
CA GLY A 633 -30.67 -31.04 4.80
C GLY A 633 -30.53 -29.52 4.89
N VAL A 634 -30.20 -28.93 6.04
CA VAL A 634 -29.85 -27.51 6.16
C VAL A 634 -28.35 -27.34 6.32
N TYR A 635 -27.77 -26.34 5.66
CA TYR A 635 -26.35 -26.02 5.73
C TYR A 635 -26.18 -24.52 5.89
N VAL A 636 -25.44 -24.10 6.91
CA VAL A 636 -25.15 -22.69 7.16
C VAL A 636 -23.64 -22.50 7.13
N TYR A 637 -23.19 -21.54 6.32
CA TYR A 637 -21.79 -21.17 6.13
C TYR A 637 -21.62 -19.68 6.35
N CYS A 638 -20.46 -19.29 6.86
CA CYS A 638 -20.11 -17.90 7.07
C CYS A 638 -18.71 -17.62 6.51
N TYR A 639 -18.58 -16.60 5.67
CA TYR A 639 -17.31 -16.19 5.07
C TYR A 639 -17.39 -14.72 4.64
N PHE A 640 -16.26 -14.11 4.35
CA PHE A 640 -16.22 -12.80 3.69
C PHE A 640 -16.18 -12.96 2.18
N GLU A 641 -16.86 -12.05 1.49
CA GLU A 641 -16.69 -11.85 0.05
C GLU A 641 -15.69 -10.71 -0.24
N ALA A 642 -15.35 -10.51 -1.51
CA ALA A 642 -14.28 -9.61 -1.93
C ALA A 642 -14.52 -8.14 -1.53
N ALA A 643 -15.79 -7.74 -1.35
CA ALA A 643 -16.18 -6.40 -0.89
C ALA A 643 -16.15 -6.25 0.65
N GLY A 644 -15.68 -7.25 1.39
CA GLY A 644 -15.63 -7.22 2.86
C GLY A 644 -16.95 -7.40 3.58
N ARG A 645 -18.00 -7.75 2.85
CA ARG A 645 -19.29 -8.11 3.47
C ARG A 645 -19.21 -9.51 4.04
N LEU A 646 -19.74 -9.67 5.24
CA LEU A 646 -19.92 -10.99 5.80
C LEU A 646 -21.12 -11.65 5.11
N VAL A 647 -20.91 -12.84 4.56
CA VAL A 647 -21.94 -13.64 3.91
C VAL A 647 -22.31 -14.79 4.82
N VAL A 648 -23.57 -14.81 5.26
CA VAL A 648 -24.20 -16.00 5.84
C VAL A 648 -24.96 -16.70 4.73
N ARG A 649 -24.40 -17.81 4.22
CA ARG A 649 -25.01 -18.62 3.18
C ARG A 649 -25.79 -19.75 3.82
N ILE A 650 -27.09 -19.81 3.55
CA ILE A 650 -27.99 -20.84 4.06
C ILE A 650 -28.52 -21.66 2.88
N GLY A 651 -28.20 -22.94 2.85
CA GLY A 651 -28.74 -23.92 1.90
C GLY A 651 -29.86 -24.75 2.53
N ASN A 652 -30.96 -24.87 1.81
CA ASN A 652 -32.13 -25.66 2.19
C ASN A 652 -32.35 -26.80 1.18
N GLY A 653 -32.06 -28.03 1.60
CA GLY A 653 -32.28 -29.25 0.83
C GLY A 653 -33.70 -29.81 0.92
N TYR A 654 -34.56 -29.27 1.78
CA TYR A 654 -35.96 -29.70 1.92
C TYR A 654 -36.85 -29.06 0.86
N SER A 655 -38.00 -29.67 0.56
CA SER A 655 -39.03 -29.08 -0.32
C SER A 655 -39.75 -27.89 0.32
N GLU A 656 -39.80 -27.87 1.64
CA GLU A 656 -40.48 -26.88 2.45
C GLU A 656 -39.56 -25.69 2.72
N PRO A 657 -40.09 -24.46 2.83
CA PRO A 657 -39.35 -23.34 3.38
C PRO A 657 -38.82 -23.66 4.78
N ILE A 658 -37.64 -23.14 5.09
CA ILE A 658 -37.05 -23.20 6.43
C ILE A 658 -36.96 -21.81 7.06
N ARG A 659 -36.88 -21.79 8.39
CA ARG A 659 -36.37 -20.67 9.20
C ARG A 659 -35.45 -21.17 10.31
N LEU A 660 -34.74 -20.28 10.99
CA LEU A 660 -33.79 -20.64 12.05
C LEU A 660 -34.33 -20.24 13.44
N THR A 661 -35.08 -21.13 14.08
CA THR A 661 -35.87 -20.85 15.30
C THR A 661 -36.05 -22.12 16.14
N THR A 662 -36.18 -21.99 17.45
CA THR A 662 -36.56 -23.09 18.36
C THR A 662 -38.07 -23.39 18.29
N ASP A 663 -38.51 -24.55 18.79
CA ASP A 663 -39.93 -24.86 18.94
C ASP A 663 -40.67 -23.93 19.92
N SER A 664 -39.95 -23.24 20.80
CA SER A 664 -40.48 -22.17 21.65
C SER A 664 -40.58 -20.81 20.95
N GLY A 665 -40.26 -20.73 19.65
CA GLY A 665 -40.32 -19.50 18.87
C GLY A 665 -39.16 -18.53 19.08
N GLN A 666 -38.05 -18.97 19.71
CA GLN A 666 -36.87 -18.12 19.91
C GLN A 666 -35.95 -18.18 18.68
N PRO A 667 -35.40 -17.04 18.21
CA PRO A 667 -34.38 -17.05 17.15
C PRO A 667 -33.21 -17.96 17.52
N ALA A 668 -32.78 -18.80 16.59
CA ALA A 668 -31.81 -19.85 16.88
C ALA A 668 -30.74 -19.96 15.78
N LEU A 669 -30.00 -18.89 15.58
CA LEU A 669 -28.74 -18.89 14.84
C LEU A 669 -27.72 -18.10 15.65
N ARG A 670 -26.58 -18.73 15.95
CA ARG A 670 -25.41 -18.10 16.54
C ARG A 670 -24.18 -18.49 15.74
N ILE A 671 -23.36 -17.50 15.40
CA ILE A 671 -22.11 -17.70 14.68
C ILE A 671 -20.98 -17.18 15.57
N ALA A 672 -20.08 -18.06 15.98
CA ALA A 672 -18.81 -17.66 16.61
C ALA A 672 -17.84 -17.04 15.58
N GLY A 673 -16.88 -16.26 16.08
CA GLY A 673 -15.83 -15.64 15.27
C GLY A 673 -15.04 -14.63 16.08
N THR A 674 -14.18 -13.86 15.42
CA THR A 674 -13.34 -12.85 16.04
C THR A 674 -13.95 -11.46 15.82
N ARG A 675 -14.16 -10.73 16.92
CA ARG A 675 -14.64 -9.34 16.91
C ARG A 675 -13.54 -8.36 17.28
N VAL A 676 -13.63 -7.17 16.72
CA VAL A 676 -12.82 -6.03 17.14
C VAL A 676 -13.58 -5.30 18.25
N LEU A 677 -13.03 -5.31 19.46
CA LEU A 677 -13.59 -4.61 20.61
C LEU A 677 -12.88 -3.26 20.77
N ASP A 678 -13.67 -2.19 20.91
CA ASP A 678 -13.20 -0.84 21.19
C ASP A 678 -13.11 -0.64 22.71
N SER A 679 -11.93 -0.29 23.20
CA SER A 679 -11.66 0.00 24.62
C SER A 679 -11.61 1.51 24.91
N GLY A 680 -12.03 2.33 23.96
CA GLY A 680 -11.96 3.79 24.03
C GLY A 680 -10.59 4.35 23.64
N THR A 681 -10.49 5.67 23.75
CA THR A 681 -9.26 6.43 23.52
C THR A 681 -8.57 6.77 24.85
N GLN A 682 -7.25 6.86 24.84
CA GLN A 682 -6.46 7.34 25.96
C GLN A 682 -5.56 8.49 25.52
N PRO A 683 -5.56 9.64 26.22
CA PRO A 683 -4.68 10.74 25.86
C PRO A 683 -3.25 10.40 26.27
N LEU A 684 -2.32 10.54 25.34
CA LEU A 684 -0.88 10.51 25.57
C LEU A 684 -0.35 11.95 25.54
N ILE A 685 0.29 12.39 26.62
CA ILE A 685 0.79 13.76 26.76
C ILE A 685 2.31 13.78 26.84
N VAL A 686 2.96 14.59 26.00
CA VAL A 686 4.41 14.89 26.03
C VAL A 686 4.60 16.41 26.13
N ARG A 687 5.52 16.89 26.99
CA ARG A 687 5.69 18.33 27.28
C ARG A 687 7.13 18.73 27.57
N ASP A 688 7.50 19.97 27.24
CA ASP A 688 8.81 20.59 27.53
C ASP A 688 8.64 21.70 28.58
N GLN A 689 8.97 21.41 29.84
CA GLN A 689 8.74 22.35 30.95
C GLN A 689 9.51 23.68 30.78
N PRO A 690 10.80 23.71 30.39
CA PRO A 690 11.51 24.98 30.19
C PRO A 690 10.89 25.87 29.12
N SER A 691 10.38 25.29 28.03
CA SER A 691 9.63 26.03 27.00
C SER A 691 8.29 26.53 27.51
N ILE A 692 7.58 25.76 28.33
CA ILE A 692 6.32 26.18 28.96
C ILE A 692 6.55 27.37 29.89
N ASP A 693 7.58 27.33 30.72
CA ASP A 693 7.92 28.41 31.63
C ASP A 693 8.23 29.71 30.86
N ARG A 694 8.84 29.60 29.67
CA ARG A 694 9.21 30.74 28.82
C ARG A 694 8.11 31.27 27.91
N TYR A 695 7.33 30.40 27.28
CA TYR A 695 6.37 30.73 26.20
C TYR A 695 4.91 30.44 26.56
N GLN A 696 4.66 30.06 27.82
CA GLN A 696 3.39 29.55 28.33
C GLN A 696 2.99 28.20 27.67
N GLY A 697 2.03 27.51 28.28
CA GLY A 697 1.54 26.23 27.76
C GLY A 697 0.81 26.40 26.43
N ARG A 698 1.32 25.75 25.38
CA ARG A 698 0.78 25.77 24.01
C ARG A 698 0.62 24.34 23.53
N ASN A 699 -0.62 23.83 23.65
CA ASN A 699 -0.96 22.45 23.31
C ASN A 699 -1.26 22.30 21.81
N LEU A 700 -0.68 21.27 21.21
CA LEU A 700 -1.15 20.70 19.96
C LEU A 700 -1.94 19.42 20.27
N SER A 701 -3.22 19.42 19.95
CA SER A 701 -4.06 18.23 20.11
C SER A 701 -4.09 17.46 18.81
N LEU A 702 -3.48 16.28 18.80
CA LEU A 702 -3.50 15.36 17.68
C LEU A 702 -4.62 14.35 17.90
N PHE A 703 -5.63 14.43 17.06
CA PHE A 703 -6.70 13.44 16.99
C PHE A 703 -6.63 12.75 15.63
N GLY A 704 -6.90 11.46 15.62
CA GLY A 704 -7.00 10.71 14.38
C GLY A 704 -6.85 9.23 14.65
N PRO A 705 -7.41 8.39 13.77
CA PRO A 705 -7.43 6.98 14.02
C PRO A 705 -6.07 6.31 13.74
N TRP A 706 -5.05 7.09 13.37
CA TRP A 706 -3.69 6.65 13.04
C TRP A 706 -2.72 6.62 14.23
N TYR A 707 -3.07 7.25 15.36
CA TYR A 707 -2.27 7.22 16.59
C TYR A 707 -2.74 6.05 17.47
N GLN A 708 -1.93 4.99 17.57
CA GLN A 708 -2.41 3.72 18.14
C GLN A 708 -1.40 2.99 19.03
N ASP A 709 -0.14 2.87 18.64
CA ASP A 709 0.90 2.28 19.49
C ASP A 709 1.52 3.34 20.39
N ALA A 710 1.34 3.21 21.72
CA ALA A 710 1.78 4.22 22.67
C ALA A 710 3.31 4.43 22.71
N PRO A 711 4.16 3.37 22.70
CA PRO A 711 5.61 3.56 22.63
C PRO A 711 6.06 4.27 21.35
N ALA A 712 5.59 3.84 20.17
CA ALA A 712 5.96 4.48 18.91
C ALA A 712 5.47 5.93 18.84
N THR A 713 4.22 6.18 19.25
CA THR A 713 3.64 7.53 19.26
C THR A 713 4.41 8.43 20.23
N SER A 714 4.73 7.97 21.44
CA SER A 714 5.50 8.74 22.42
C SER A 714 6.88 9.15 21.92
N ALA A 715 7.61 8.21 21.29
CA ALA A 715 8.92 8.48 20.71
C ALA A 715 8.85 9.53 19.60
N MET A 716 7.84 9.43 18.75
CA MET A 716 7.58 10.38 17.66
C MET A 716 7.21 11.77 18.19
N LEU A 717 6.25 11.87 19.13
CA LEU A 717 5.87 13.14 19.79
C LEU A 717 7.06 13.81 20.48
N SER A 718 7.92 13.02 21.13
CA SER A 718 9.14 13.54 21.75
C SER A 718 10.10 14.15 20.72
N GLY A 719 10.25 13.51 19.55
CA GLY A 719 11.05 14.04 18.45
C GLY A 719 10.50 15.35 17.88
N LEU A 720 9.19 15.54 17.89
CA LEU A 720 8.52 16.73 17.36
C LEU A 720 8.55 17.90 18.32
N LEU A 721 8.36 17.60 19.60
CA LEU A 721 8.48 18.58 20.66
C LEU A 721 9.84 19.29 20.61
N GLU A 722 10.92 18.58 20.25
CA GLU A 722 12.24 19.17 20.07
C GLU A 722 12.28 20.25 18.97
N ARG A 723 11.50 20.10 17.90
CA ARG A 723 11.41 21.05 16.78
C ARG A 723 10.51 22.26 17.10
N THR A 724 9.40 22.05 17.80
CA THR A 724 8.37 23.10 18.01
C THR A 724 8.43 23.79 19.37
N ARG A 725 9.32 23.36 20.28
CA ARG A 725 9.47 23.99 21.61
C ARG A 725 10.03 25.43 21.58
N ARG A 726 10.41 25.95 20.42
CA ARG A 726 10.91 27.32 20.22
C ARG A 726 10.27 27.96 18.99
N PRO A 727 10.19 29.30 18.91
CA PRO A 727 9.71 29.98 17.69
C PRO A 727 10.58 29.61 16.49
N SER A 728 9.96 29.00 15.49
CA SER A 728 10.56 28.69 14.19
C SER A 728 10.51 29.94 13.32
N ALA A 729 11.54 30.14 12.51
CA ALA A 729 11.53 31.19 11.50
C ALA A 729 11.12 30.58 10.16
N THR A 730 10.20 31.21 9.46
CA THR A 730 9.83 30.85 8.10
C THR A 730 10.13 32.00 7.17
N THR A 731 10.44 31.69 5.92
CA THR A 731 10.57 32.71 4.88
C THR A 731 9.44 32.60 3.89
N ASP A 732 9.00 33.75 3.40
CA ASP A 732 8.10 33.81 2.26
C ASP A 732 8.93 33.81 0.97
N ALA A 733 8.64 32.86 0.07
CA ALA A 733 9.02 32.85 -1.35
C ALA A 733 10.35 33.53 -1.73
N ILE A 734 11.49 32.86 -1.50
CA ILE A 734 12.80 33.35 -1.91
C ILE A 734 12.96 33.15 -3.42
N THR A 735 13.17 34.22 -4.17
CA THR A 735 13.40 34.10 -5.63
C THR A 735 14.89 34.08 -5.91
N ILE A 736 15.36 33.06 -6.64
CA ILE A 736 16.75 32.89 -7.02
C ILE A 736 16.90 32.65 -8.53
N ALA A 737 18.13 32.84 -9.00
CA ALA A 737 18.59 32.30 -10.27
C ALA A 737 18.31 30.79 -10.35
N GLY A 738 17.54 30.38 -11.36
CA GLY A 738 17.06 29.00 -11.49
C GLY A 738 18.20 27.97 -11.56
N ASP A 739 18.05 26.90 -10.77
CA ASP A 739 18.99 25.79 -10.69
C ASP A 739 18.24 24.45 -10.81
N PRO A 740 18.25 23.82 -12.00
CA PRO A 740 17.44 22.65 -12.28
C PRO A 740 17.77 21.42 -11.40
N ARG A 741 18.84 21.49 -10.62
CA ARG A 741 19.30 20.41 -9.73
C ARG A 741 18.69 20.46 -8.33
N LEU A 742 18.18 21.62 -7.90
CA LEU A 742 17.50 21.76 -6.60
C LEU A 742 16.18 20.99 -6.62
N GLN A 743 15.92 20.23 -5.56
CA GLN A 743 14.75 19.37 -5.42
C GLN A 743 14.05 19.63 -4.09
N LEU A 744 12.81 19.14 -3.98
CA LEU A 744 12.09 19.16 -2.71
C LEU A 744 12.88 18.41 -1.61
N GLY A 745 12.85 18.96 -0.41
CA GLY A 745 13.53 18.44 0.78
C GLY A 745 15.05 18.69 0.83
N ASP A 746 15.66 19.24 -0.23
CA ASP A 746 17.06 19.68 -0.16
C ASP A 746 17.23 20.80 0.86
N ALA A 747 18.39 20.82 1.53
CA ALA A 747 18.77 21.90 2.44
C ALA A 747 19.74 22.86 1.74
N VAL A 748 19.61 24.16 1.98
CA VAL A 748 20.51 25.19 1.47
C VAL A 748 20.99 26.08 2.61
N THR A 749 22.24 26.51 2.54
CA THR A 749 22.82 27.50 3.44
C THR A 749 22.49 28.89 2.91
N LEU A 750 21.95 29.76 3.75
CA LEU A 750 21.81 31.19 3.48
C LEU A 750 22.95 31.92 4.17
N GLU A 751 23.70 32.69 3.40
CA GLU A 751 24.79 33.54 3.88
C GLU A 751 24.40 35.02 3.74
N ASP A 752 24.18 35.66 4.88
CA ASP A 752 23.91 37.09 4.99
C ASP A 752 24.60 37.62 6.25
N PRO A 753 25.93 37.83 6.21
CA PRO A 753 26.71 38.22 7.38
C PRO A 753 26.28 39.57 7.98
N GLU A 754 25.68 40.46 7.19
CA GLU A 754 25.24 41.78 7.64
C GLU A 754 23.80 41.80 8.19
N GLY A 755 22.97 40.82 7.82
CA GLY A 755 21.58 40.71 8.27
C GLY A 755 21.30 39.45 9.10
N ILE A 756 20.90 38.37 8.42
CA ILE A 756 20.34 37.15 9.06
C ILE A 756 21.41 36.35 9.81
N GLY A 757 22.66 36.37 9.33
CA GLY A 757 23.82 35.70 9.89
C GLY A 757 24.59 34.86 8.87
N GLU A 758 25.76 34.35 9.28
CA GLU A 758 26.74 33.74 8.37
C GLU A 758 26.38 32.33 7.88
N ASN A 759 25.49 31.59 8.53
CA ASN A 759 25.33 30.14 8.28
C ASN A 759 23.93 29.60 8.61
N ALA A 760 22.88 30.32 8.22
CA ALA A 760 21.51 29.83 8.40
C ALA A 760 21.26 28.66 7.43
N VAL A 761 20.64 27.56 7.89
CA VAL A 761 20.25 26.46 7.00
C VAL A 761 18.75 26.42 6.91
N VAL A 762 18.26 26.44 5.67
CA VAL A 762 16.84 26.34 5.35
C VAL A 762 16.59 25.09 4.49
N GLN A 763 15.43 24.46 4.67
CA GLN A 763 15.03 23.29 3.90
C GLN A 763 13.90 23.65 2.94
N ILE A 764 14.00 23.17 1.71
CA ILE A 764 13.05 23.45 0.64
C ILE A 764 11.82 22.57 0.77
N TYR A 765 10.65 23.18 0.96
CA TYR A 765 9.35 22.50 0.98
C TYR A 765 8.51 22.78 -0.25
N GLY A 766 8.75 23.89 -0.94
CA GLY A 766 8.09 24.25 -2.20
C GLY A 766 9.08 24.79 -3.22
N ILE A 767 8.89 24.45 -4.49
CA ILE A 767 9.64 24.99 -5.62
C ILE A 767 8.65 25.32 -6.73
N ARG A 768 8.57 26.60 -7.07
CA ARG A 768 7.96 27.08 -8.32
C ARG A 768 9.06 27.48 -9.29
N ARG A 769 9.25 26.69 -10.34
CA ARG A 769 10.27 26.87 -11.36
C ARG A 769 9.63 27.38 -12.65
N THR A 770 10.07 28.54 -13.11
CA THR A 770 9.59 29.14 -14.37
C THR A 770 10.73 29.25 -15.35
N PHE A 771 10.55 28.68 -16.55
CA PHE A 771 11.39 28.98 -17.71
C PHE A 771 10.60 29.87 -18.65
N ASP A 772 11.25 30.95 -19.06
CA ASP A 772 10.74 31.90 -20.04
C ASP A 772 11.83 32.14 -21.08
N ARG A 773 11.46 32.12 -22.36
CA ARG A 773 12.43 32.20 -23.46
C ARG A 773 13.25 33.50 -23.43
N ASP A 774 12.68 34.59 -22.92
CA ASP A 774 13.31 35.91 -22.93
C ASP A 774 14.05 36.22 -21.61
N SER A 775 13.54 35.71 -20.48
CA SER A 775 14.10 35.99 -19.14
C SER A 775 14.88 34.82 -18.50
N GLY A 776 14.88 33.64 -19.12
CA GLY A 776 15.64 32.48 -18.67
C GLY A 776 14.93 31.65 -17.59
N LEU A 777 15.70 31.00 -16.73
CA LEU A 777 15.19 30.11 -15.67
C LEU A 777 15.24 30.78 -14.29
N THR A 778 14.11 30.76 -13.59
CA THR A 778 13.94 31.35 -12.26
C THR A 778 13.27 30.34 -11.32
N ASP A 779 13.74 30.28 -10.07
CA ASP A 779 13.14 29.47 -9.01
C ASP A 779 12.62 30.36 -7.89
N THR A 780 11.39 30.11 -7.46
CA THR A 780 10.82 30.65 -6.23
C THR A 780 10.71 29.51 -5.21
N LEU A 781 11.46 29.63 -4.12
CA LEU A 781 11.61 28.61 -3.08
C LEU A 781 10.76 28.96 -1.86
N THR A 782 9.98 28.00 -1.39
CA THR A 782 9.35 28.07 -0.07
C THR A 782 10.18 27.21 0.88
N VAL A 783 10.76 27.84 1.91
CA VAL A 783 11.72 27.19 2.80
C VAL A 783 11.42 27.41 4.28
N GLU A 784 11.85 26.46 5.11
CA GLU A 784 11.78 26.55 6.57
C GLU A 784 13.18 26.61 7.17
N LEU A 785 13.42 27.45 8.17
CA LEU A 785 14.68 27.49 8.89
C LEU A 785 14.85 26.24 9.77
N THR A 786 15.79 25.37 9.42
CA THR A 786 16.08 24.13 10.15
C THR A 786 17.23 24.28 11.13
N ARG A 787 18.19 25.17 10.81
CA ARG A 787 19.29 25.54 11.69
C ARG A 787 19.45 27.05 11.68
N PRO A 788 19.32 27.75 12.83
CA PRO A 788 19.66 29.16 12.88
C PRO A 788 21.14 29.35 12.54
N PRO A 789 21.54 30.53 12.02
CA PRO A 789 22.95 30.88 11.94
C PRO A 789 23.52 30.70 13.33
N SER A 790 24.67 30.05 13.42
CA SER A 790 25.28 29.65 14.69
C SER A 790 25.09 30.77 15.71
N ALA A 791 24.51 30.46 16.87
CA ALA A 791 24.98 31.10 18.08
C ALA A 791 26.46 30.73 18.13
N GLY A 792 27.30 31.51 17.46
CA GLY A 792 28.73 31.39 17.59
C GLY A 792 28.95 31.39 19.07
N THR A 793 29.59 30.34 19.57
CA THR A 793 30.53 30.53 20.64
C THR A 793 31.28 31.81 20.28
N TRP A 794 31.04 32.89 21.03
CA TRP A 794 31.69 34.19 20.90
C TRP A 794 33.18 34.05 21.28
N ASP A 795 33.87 33.06 20.71
CA ASP A 795 35.14 32.54 21.20
C ASP A 795 36.28 32.77 20.20
N THR A 796 36.04 33.61 19.18
CA THR A 796 37.08 34.04 18.25
C THR A 796 37.00 35.55 17.97
N GLY A 797 37.39 36.36 18.96
CA GLY A 797 37.66 37.81 18.79
C GLY A 797 37.83 38.55 20.14
N PRO A 798 38.81 39.46 20.30
CA PRO A 798 39.31 39.95 21.60
C PRO A 798 38.43 41.02 22.28
N HIS A 799 37.11 40.99 22.07
CA HIS A 799 36.20 41.88 22.79
C HIS A 799 35.71 41.20 24.06
N PHE A 800 36.50 41.37 25.13
CA PHE A 800 36.08 41.17 26.51
C PHE A 800 34.83 42.02 26.78
N PHE A 801 33.65 41.44 26.62
CA PHE A 801 32.49 41.89 27.38
C PHE A 801 32.48 41.11 28.70
N ASP A 802 32.79 41.88 29.74
CA ASP A 802 32.76 41.54 31.14
C ASP A 802 31.56 40.64 31.51
N THR A 803 31.85 39.51 32.16
CA THR A 803 30.90 38.54 32.73
C THR A 803 30.03 39.10 33.87
N SER A 804 29.96 40.42 34.05
CA SER A 804 29.22 41.08 35.14
C SER A 804 27.75 41.40 34.82
N ILE A 805 27.23 41.07 33.64
CA ILE A 805 25.82 41.33 33.28
C ILE A 805 25.05 40.03 33.06
N THR A 806 24.72 39.35 34.15
CA THR A 806 23.52 38.50 34.24
C THR A 806 22.30 39.39 34.43
N TRP A 807 21.43 39.52 33.42
CA TRP A 807 20.07 40.01 33.62
C TRP A 807 19.21 38.87 34.18
N SER A 808 18.57 39.16 35.32
CA SER A 808 17.58 38.38 36.05
C SER A 808 16.30 38.11 35.27
#